data_AF-A0A973RBU1-F1
#
_entry.id   AF-A0A973RBU1-F1
#
_cell.length_a   1.000
_cell.length_b   1.000
_cell.length_c   1.000
_cell.angle_alpha   90.00
_cell.angle_beta   90.00
_cell.angle_gamma   90.00
#
_symmetry.space_group_name_H-M   'P 1'
#
loop_
_entity.id
_entity.type
_entity.pdbx_description
1 polymer ?
#
loop_
_entity_poly.entity_id
_entity_poly.type
_entity_poly.pdbx_seq_one_letter_code
_entity_poly.pdbx_strand_id
1 'polypeptide(L)'
;MIKRLSVILIGLSCLLGVITPARAATPQLSAYFSEPGVDGTLDGSLTTRLLGLIGLAAPGSTLRVATYVLELRAVKDALVAAHDRGVDVRVVSEGSGHDALLDELAAAGVPVTLCDMGCNGPDTDIDHHKFFVFGALTDGRTDVVVQSSQNLSPENGLHQNMLVSSGDAELADGYRRVFDTLASRVRTSWRAPFTSGSGKVTVWMEPRDTAYDQETYDSADLVAAMIEDVGCPGTIRVVQSQFSTERSLVIDALKAKKRQGCVVQVLVSEGNQTVSTAQELAAGGVVVHTFRPGGCHYPAGDSCAAGNLHSKIMLVDGPSAAAGGATKRYVYTGSHNLNRGSLTASDDSFVRIDDAGIYAAYDADFDAMLDEVIKFVPSAYPDAALQMAANGPDDQRAPRAAAMRNGYTAVTWEDDRDRASVDGTEVYARVYRDGQPVTGPVKVSMGGAGCATGWNHVQPSVGVDDSGDAYVAWAEDGDCRGEHNIAVRRLSPSGALGATIWANDPQWGGDQTRPRIAVRGDGGFTVVWEDAPTATVRAAGYASPASRAFGPIQVSAGERPDVAVDGAGTATVVWQRAPDVYGKRISATGATVAGPTKINTNAAAQHLAPAVATTASGDSVVAWSDNVAVTGGDVTTVWRVRTRGLTPALGPRFAEGPVAFGKYAPNTVSDGGKEYPPLCGEVASVDRCAVQGSPSVAVDDTGRFVVGWTESDIWNSGRSYEVYARGFNADGTTTGRFPCERMNPNTAGDQSATAVTAGGDGFHLFYAEDFDVNGYADVVARTNFTNTAF
;
A
#
# COMPACT_ATOMS: atom_id res chain seq x y z
N MET A 1 3.35 88.43 -16.92
CA MET A 1 2.06 89.03 -17.32
C MET A 1 1.33 88.01 -18.19
N ILE A 2 0.42 87.22 -17.62
CA ILE A 2 -1.04 87.41 -17.63
C ILE A 2 -1.66 87.23 -19.05
N LYS A 3 -2.19 86.01 -19.29
CA LYS A 3 -3.59 85.63 -19.62
C LYS A 3 -4.05 86.03 -21.05
N ARG A 4 -4.66 85.16 -21.87
CA ARG A 4 -6.00 84.57 -21.67
C ARG A 4 -6.34 83.60 -22.82
N LEU A 5 -7.02 82.52 -22.45
CA LEU A 5 -7.73 81.54 -23.29
C LEU A 5 -9.14 82.05 -23.64
N SER A 6 -9.67 81.67 -24.81
CA SER A 6 -11.10 81.42 -25.16
C SER A 6 -11.13 80.89 -26.62
N VAL A 7 -11.38 79.62 -26.97
CA VAL A 7 -12.56 78.71 -26.84
C VAL A 7 -13.50 78.74 -28.06
N ILE A 8 -13.43 77.63 -28.83
CA ILE A 8 -14.49 76.82 -29.51
C ILE A 8 -15.21 77.34 -30.79
N LEU A 9 -15.13 76.57 -31.90
CA LEU A 9 -16.26 75.80 -32.49
C LEU A 9 -15.83 74.82 -33.64
N ILE A 10 -16.00 73.52 -33.36
CA ILE A 10 -16.54 72.41 -34.19
C ILE A 10 -15.97 72.15 -35.60
N GLY A 11 -15.33 70.98 -35.74
CA GLY A 11 -15.17 70.24 -36.99
C GLY A 11 -15.43 68.75 -36.74
N LEU A 12 -16.55 68.26 -37.29
CA LEU A 12 -17.00 66.87 -37.25
C LEU A 12 -16.09 66.01 -38.13
N SER A 13 -15.54 64.91 -37.62
CA SER A 13 -14.91 63.88 -38.45
C SER A 13 -15.16 62.51 -37.85
N CYS A 14 -15.92 61.70 -38.59
CA CYS A 14 -16.19 60.29 -38.33
C CYS A 14 -14.88 59.51 -38.17
N LEU A 15 -14.65 58.91 -37.01
CA LEU A 15 -13.74 57.78 -36.86
C LEU A 15 -14.56 56.50 -37.04
N LEU A 16 -14.43 55.86 -38.20
CA LEU A 16 -14.68 54.41 -38.31
C LEU A 16 -13.61 53.73 -37.46
N GLY A 17 -13.97 53.32 -36.25
CA GLY A 17 -13.15 52.42 -35.45
C GLY A 17 -13.03 51.10 -36.19
N VAL A 18 -11.81 50.77 -36.62
CA VAL A 18 -11.45 49.43 -37.05
C VAL A 18 -11.66 48.53 -35.84
N ILE A 19 -12.74 47.74 -35.84
CA ILE A 19 -12.94 46.65 -34.89
C ILE A 19 -11.85 45.63 -35.21
N THR A 20 -10.75 45.66 -34.46
CA THR A 20 -9.84 44.52 -34.42
C THR A 20 -10.63 43.33 -33.88
N PRO A 21 -10.74 42.20 -34.60
CA PRO A 21 -11.39 41.02 -34.04
C PRO A 21 -10.70 40.66 -32.73
N ALA A 22 -11.48 40.48 -31.67
CA ALA A 22 -10.97 39.96 -30.42
C ALA A 22 -10.22 38.67 -30.72
N ARG A 23 -8.93 38.64 -30.42
CA ARG A 23 -8.11 37.44 -30.50
C ARG A 23 -8.83 36.36 -29.68
N ALA A 24 -9.23 35.26 -30.31
CA ALA A 24 -9.84 34.13 -29.62
C ALA A 24 -8.98 33.80 -28.40
N ALA A 25 -9.59 33.80 -27.21
CA ALA A 25 -8.89 33.46 -25.98
C ALA A 25 -8.30 32.06 -26.16
N THR A 26 -7.02 31.89 -25.86
CA THR A 26 -6.40 30.56 -25.91
C THR A 26 -7.08 29.68 -24.87
N PRO A 27 -7.52 28.45 -25.23
CA PRO A 27 -8.12 27.53 -24.28
C PRO A 27 -7.29 27.40 -23.00
N GLN A 28 -7.95 27.53 -21.85
CA GLN A 28 -7.32 27.38 -20.53
C GLN A 28 -7.71 26.03 -19.93
N LEU A 29 -6.71 25.23 -19.58
CA LEU A 29 -6.88 23.97 -18.87
C LEU A 29 -6.47 24.15 -17.40
N SER A 30 -7.16 23.48 -16.50
CA SER A 30 -6.81 23.40 -15.08
C SER A 30 -7.17 22.05 -14.52
N ALA A 31 -6.29 21.46 -13.73
CA ALA A 31 -6.51 20.22 -13.00
C ALA A 31 -6.70 20.52 -11.51
N TYR A 32 -7.57 19.74 -10.87
CA TYR A 32 -7.86 19.82 -9.45
C TYR A 32 -7.98 18.42 -8.89
N PHE A 33 -7.59 18.25 -7.63
CA PHE A 33 -7.54 16.97 -6.95
C PHE A 33 -8.22 17.11 -5.59
N SER A 34 -8.81 16.01 -5.10
CA SER A 34 -9.18 15.90 -3.69
C SER A 34 -8.10 15.14 -2.94
N GLU A 35 -7.68 15.72 -1.83
CA GLU A 35 -6.63 15.20 -0.94
C GLU A 35 -7.24 14.94 0.44
N PRO A 36 -7.97 13.81 0.62
CA PRO A 36 -8.51 13.46 1.93
C PRO A 36 -7.37 13.33 2.95
N GLY A 37 -7.54 13.94 4.13
CA GLY A 37 -6.52 13.90 5.17
C GLY A 37 -6.34 12.50 5.75
N VAL A 38 -5.10 12.15 6.08
CA VAL A 38 -4.74 10.88 6.75
C VAL A 38 -5.37 10.72 8.14
N ASP A 39 -5.84 11.81 8.75
CA ASP A 39 -6.60 11.86 10.01
C ASP A 39 -8.11 11.65 9.83
N GLY A 40 -8.56 11.35 8.60
CA GLY A 40 -9.96 11.21 8.26
C GLY A 40 -10.64 12.52 7.89
N THR A 41 -9.90 13.63 7.75
CA THR A 41 -10.45 14.90 7.26
C THR A 41 -10.96 14.73 5.83
N LEU A 42 -12.25 14.97 5.63
CA LEU A 42 -12.88 14.91 4.32
C LEU A 42 -12.52 16.15 3.51
N ASP A 43 -12.09 15.96 2.25
CA ASP A 43 -11.84 17.04 1.31
C ASP A 43 -13.03 17.25 0.36
N GLY A 44 -13.79 18.33 0.59
CA GLY A 44 -14.90 18.76 -0.26
C GLY A 44 -14.50 19.79 -1.33
N SER A 45 -13.20 19.96 -1.63
CA SER A 45 -12.68 21.00 -2.53
C SER A 45 -13.25 20.89 -3.95
N LEU A 46 -13.35 19.68 -4.50
CA LEU A 46 -13.91 19.43 -5.83
C LEU A 46 -15.40 19.77 -5.90
N THR A 47 -16.19 19.35 -4.90
CA THR A 47 -17.60 19.72 -4.79
C THR A 47 -17.77 21.24 -4.67
N THR A 48 -16.95 21.88 -3.83
CA THR A 48 -16.96 23.35 -3.65
C THR A 48 -16.68 24.06 -4.97
N ARG A 49 -15.72 23.56 -5.75
CA ARG A 49 -15.37 24.10 -7.06
C ARG A 49 -16.52 23.95 -8.07
N LEU A 50 -17.15 22.77 -8.12
CA LEU A 50 -18.31 22.54 -8.97
C LEU A 50 -19.48 23.48 -8.61
N LEU A 51 -19.80 23.62 -7.32
CA LEU A 51 -20.82 24.55 -6.84
C LEU A 51 -20.51 26.00 -7.25
N GLY A 52 -19.24 26.40 -7.19
CA GLY A 52 -18.79 27.70 -7.67
C GLY A 52 -19.05 27.92 -9.17
N LEU A 53 -18.76 26.91 -10.00
CA LEU A 53 -19.04 26.98 -11.44
C LEU A 53 -20.55 27.04 -11.74
N ILE A 54 -21.37 26.24 -11.05
CA ILE A 54 -22.84 26.29 -11.17
C ILE A 54 -23.37 27.66 -10.73
N GLY A 55 -22.84 28.21 -9.64
CA GLY A 55 -23.16 29.56 -9.17
C GLY A 55 -22.84 30.65 -10.20
N LEU A 56 -21.76 30.48 -10.96
CA LEU A 56 -21.33 31.42 -11.99
C LEU A 56 -22.06 31.25 -13.33
N ALA A 57 -22.84 30.18 -13.56
CA ALA A 57 -23.56 29.97 -14.81
C ALA A 57 -24.42 31.19 -15.18
N ALA A 58 -24.18 31.75 -16.37
CA ALA A 58 -24.76 33.03 -16.78
C ALA A 58 -26.23 32.89 -17.20
N PRO A 59 -27.13 33.80 -16.77
CA PRO A 59 -28.51 33.84 -17.25
C PRO A 59 -28.58 33.84 -18.78
N GLY A 60 -29.49 33.05 -19.36
CA GLY A 60 -29.64 32.90 -20.81
C GLY A 60 -28.59 31.99 -21.48
N SER A 61 -27.67 31.41 -20.72
CA SER A 61 -26.73 30.39 -21.20
C SER A 61 -27.23 28.97 -20.92
N THR A 62 -26.42 27.96 -21.26
CA THR A 62 -26.73 26.53 -21.08
C THR A 62 -25.86 25.88 -20.00
N LEU A 63 -26.42 24.88 -19.34
CA LEU A 63 -25.71 23.91 -18.50
C LEU A 63 -26.19 22.49 -18.85
N ARG A 64 -25.27 21.61 -19.21
CA ARG A 64 -25.52 20.19 -19.49
C ARG A 64 -24.75 19.35 -18.48
N VAL A 65 -25.42 18.39 -17.86
CA VAL A 65 -24.86 17.55 -16.80
C VAL A 65 -25.12 16.08 -17.11
N ALA A 66 -24.08 15.27 -17.25
CA ALA A 66 -24.19 13.81 -17.25
C ALA A 66 -23.45 13.28 -16.02
N THR A 67 -24.17 12.53 -15.18
CA THR A 67 -23.66 12.05 -13.89
C THR A 67 -24.16 10.63 -13.63
N TYR A 68 -23.35 9.78 -13.00
CA TYR A 68 -23.80 8.47 -12.54
C TYR A 68 -24.94 8.59 -11.53
N VAL A 69 -24.70 9.35 -10.46
CA VAL A 69 -25.64 9.56 -9.34
C VAL A 69 -25.72 11.03 -8.97
N LEU A 70 -26.79 11.40 -8.25
CA LEU A 70 -26.97 12.70 -7.58
C LEU A 70 -27.56 12.49 -6.18
N GLU A 71 -26.70 12.41 -5.18
CA GLU A 71 -27.05 12.25 -3.75
C GLU A 71 -26.66 13.49 -2.91
N LEU A 72 -25.95 14.44 -3.52
CA LEU A 72 -25.55 15.69 -2.87
C LEU A 72 -26.64 16.76 -3.03
N ARG A 73 -27.45 16.95 -1.99
CA ARG A 73 -28.51 17.98 -1.93
C ARG A 73 -28.03 19.38 -2.30
N ALA A 74 -26.82 19.77 -1.87
CA ALA A 74 -26.23 21.05 -2.21
C ALA A 74 -26.05 21.26 -3.72
N VAL A 75 -25.69 20.20 -4.47
CA VAL A 75 -25.56 20.27 -5.93
C VAL A 75 -26.93 20.36 -6.58
N LYS A 76 -27.90 19.56 -6.11
CA LYS A 76 -29.30 19.66 -6.58
C LYS A 76 -29.85 21.07 -6.41
N ASP A 77 -29.71 21.66 -5.23
CA ASP A 77 -30.23 23.00 -4.93
C ASP A 77 -29.51 24.08 -5.76
N ALA A 78 -28.21 23.91 -6.04
CA ALA A 78 -27.47 24.81 -6.93
C ALA A 78 -27.94 24.74 -8.38
N LEU A 79 -28.29 23.54 -8.88
CA LEU A 79 -28.85 23.35 -10.23
C LEU A 79 -30.24 24.01 -10.35
N VAL A 80 -31.11 23.84 -9.35
CA VAL A 80 -32.41 24.54 -9.29
C VAL A 80 -32.19 26.06 -9.27
N ALA A 81 -31.28 26.55 -8.43
CA ALA A 81 -30.99 27.98 -8.38
C ALA A 81 -30.44 28.53 -9.71
N ALA A 82 -29.65 27.75 -10.46
CA ALA A 82 -29.19 28.14 -11.80
C ALA A 82 -30.36 28.18 -12.80
N HIS A 83 -31.26 27.20 -12.75
CA HIS A 83 -32.47 27.17 -13.56
C HIS A 83 -33.38 28.38 -13.29
N ASP A 84 -33.62 28.70 -12.02
CA ASP A 84 -34.41 29.87 -11.60
C ASP A 84 -33.79 31.20 -12.03
N ARG A 85 -32.45 31.27 -12.16
CA ARG A 85 -31.75 32.43 -12.73
C ARG A 85 -31.90 32.54 -14.25
N GLY A 86 -32.54 31.57 -14.91
CA GLY A 86 -32.74 31.55 -16.36
C GLY A 86 -31.62 30.87 -17.14
N VAL A 87 -30.84 29.99 -16.51
CA VAL A 87 -29.91 29.08 -17.22
C VAL A 87 -30.72 27.89 -17.75
N ASP A 88 -30.52 27.49 -19.02
CA ASP A 88 -31.08 26.24 -19.55
C ASP A 88 -30.26 25.07 -19.00
N VAL A 89 -30.67 24.56 -17.84
CA VAL A 89 -30.07 23.40 -17.16
C VAL A 89 -30.76 22.12 -17.62
N ARG A 90 -29.98 21.09 -17.99
CA ARG A 90 -30.49 19.74 -18.27
C ARG A 90 -29.56 18.68 -17.70
N VAL A 91 -30.14 17.60 -17.18
CA VAL A 91 -29.42 16.52 -16.51
C VAL A 91 -29.74 15.18 -17.16
N VAL A 92 -28.73 14.34 -17.38
CA VAL A 92 -28.84 12.91 -17.68
C VAL A 92 -28.19 12.15 -16.51
N SER A 93 -28.86 11.10 -16.04
CA SER A 93 -28.34 10.25 -14.96
C SER A 93 -28.79 8.80 -15.10
N GLU A 94 -28.04 7.89 -14.49
CA GLU A 94 -28.47 6.50 -14.26
C GLU A 94 -29.79 6.47 -13.46
N GLY A 95 -30.71 5.58 -13.84
CA GLY A 95 -32.08 5.54 -13.31
C GLY A 95 -32.42 4.32 -12.45
N SER A 96 -31.64 3.25 -12.47
CA SER A 96 -31.86 2.01 -11.71
C SER A 96 -31.51 2.21 -10.23
N GLY A 97 -32.53 2.39 -9.40
CA GLY A 97 -32.35 2.62 -7.97
C GLY A 97 -31.82 4.02 -7.63
N HIS A 98 -32.03 4.98 -8.53
CA HIS A 98 -31.59 6.37 -8.38
C HIS A 98 -32.15 7.05 -7.12
N ASP A 99 -31.42 8.05 -6.62
CA ASP A 99 -31.79 8.80 -5.41
C ASP A 99 -32.97 9.77 -5.65
N ALA A 100 -33.81 9.95 -4.63
CA ALA A 100 -34.99 10.82 -4.67
C ALA A 100 -34.67 12.30 -5.01
N LEU A 101 -33.42 12.73 -4.88
CA LEU A 101 -32.99 14.07 -5.30
C LEU A 101 -33.16 14.32 -6.80
N LEU A 102 -33.09 13.31 -7.67
CA LEU A 102 -33.35 13.47 -9.10
C LEU A 102 -34.84 13.73 -9.37
N ASP A 103 -35.74 13.08 -8.63
CA ASP A 103 -37.17 13.37 -8.67
C ASP A 103 -37.48 14.77 -8.15
N GLU A 104 -36.84 15.19 -7.05
CA GLU A 104 -36.96 16.56 -6.52
C GLU A 104 -36.48 17.61 -7.54
N LEU A 105 -35.40 17.32 -8.26
CA LEU A 105 -34.85 18.20 -9.30
C LEU A 105 -35.81 18.35 -10.48
N ALA A 106 -36.39 17.23 -10.93
CA ALA A 106 -37.41 17.21 -11.98
C ALA A 106 -38.68 17.96 -11.54
N ALA A 107 -39.13 17.77 -10.31
CA ALA A 107 -40.28 18.46 -9.73
C ALA A 107 -40.07 19.97 -9.61
N ALA A 108 -38.81 20.43 -9.48
CA ALA A 108 -38.44 21.83 -9.50
C ALA A 108 -38.36 22.45 -10.91
N GLY A 109 -38.68 21.67 -11.96
CA GLY A 109 -38.77 22.17 -13.34
C GLY A 109 -37.51 21.98 -14.19
N VAL A 110 -36.43 21.42 -13.63
CA VAL A 110 -35.21 21.10 -14.37
C VAL A 110 -35.42 19.80 -15.16
N PRO A 111 -35.24 19.78 -16.49
CA PRO A 111 -35.33 18.55 -17.27
C PRO A 111 -34.28 17.51 -16.86
N VAL A 112 -34.76 16.33 -16.45
CA VAL A 112 -33.95 15.16 -16.10
C VAL A 112 -34.29 14.00 -17.04
N THR A 113 -33.29 13.40 -17.66
CA THR A 113 -33.40 12.13 -18.39
C THR A 113 -32.80 11.03 -17.53
N LEU A 114 -33.61 10.03 -17.16
CA LEU A 114 -33.14 8.83 -16.49
C LEU A 114 -32.90 7.70 -17.49
N CYS A 115 -31.76 7.05 -17.34
CA CYS A 115 -31.34 5.92 -18.16
C CYS A 115 -31.70 4.60 -17.48
N ASP A 116 -31.99 3.58 -18.27
CA ASP A 116 -32.27 2.22 -17.76
C ASP A 116 -30.94 1.48 -17.79
N MET A 117 -30.19 1.54 -16.67
CA MET A 117 -28.74 1.31 -16.63
C MET A 117 -28.00 2.39 -17.47
N GLY A 118 -27.24 2.01 -18.48
CA GLY A 118 -26.66 2.95 -19.46
C GLY A 118 -27.73 3.66 -20.27
N CYS A 119 -27.38 4.79 -20.89
CA CYS A 119 -28.15 5.54 -21.88
C CYS A 119 -27.84 5.09 -23.31
N ASN A 120 -26.58 4.77 -23.61
CA ASN A 120 -26.14 4.33 -24.95
C ASN A 120 -25.61 2.89 -24.93
N GLY A 121 -25.01 2.46 -23.83
CA GLY A 121 -24.56 1.09 -23.61
C GLY A 121 -25.66 0.05 -23.59
N PRO A 122 -25.34 -1.26 -23.71
CA PRO A 122 -26.31 -2.33 -23.47
C PRO A 122 -26.91 -2.24 -22.05
N ASP A 123 -28.11 -2.80 -21.86
CA ASP A 123 -28.84 -2.84 -20.56
C ASP A 123 -28.18 -3.77 -19.51
N THR A 124 -26.85 -3.90 -19.56
CA THR A 124 -26.04 -4.76 -18.70
C THR A 124 -25.12 -3.97 -17.77
N ASP A 125 -24.99 -2.65 -17.98
CA ASP A 125 -24.05 -1.79 -17.24
C ASP A 125 -24.52 -0.33 -17.27
N ILE A 126 -23.96 0.52 -16.41
CA ILE A 126 -24.48 1.83 -15.99
C ILE A 126 -24.08 3.01 -16.88
N ASP A 127 -24.81 4.13 -16.77
CA ASP A 127 -24.26 5.45 -17.14
C ASP A 127 -23.27 5.88 -16.06
N HIS A 128 -21.98 5.91 -16.40
CA HIS A 128 -20.92 6.19 -15.46
C HIS A 128 -20.25 7.55 -15.71
N HIS A 129 -20.82 8.38 -16.59
CA HIS A 129 -20.31 9.72 -16.88
C HIS A 129 -20.35 10.66 -15.68
N LYS A 130 -19.44 11.65 -15.68
CA LYS A 130 -19.26 12.67 -14.64
C LYS A 130 -18.77 13.97 -15.28
N PHE A 131 -19.56 14.53 -16.20
CA PHE A 131 -19.16 15.74 -16.93
C PHE A 131 -20.23 16.84 -16.92
N PHE A 132 -19.74 18.08 -17.03
CA PHE A 132 -20.56 19.28 -17.07
C PHE A 132 -20.11 20.17 -18.21
N VAL A 133 -21.06 20.76 -18.95
CA VAL A 133 -20.76 21.72 -20.01
C VAL A 133 -21.55 23.00 -19.79
N PHE A 134 -20.83 24.10 -19.54
CA PHE A 134 -21.38 25.42 -19.37
C PHE A 134 -21.21 26.23 -20.67
N GLY A 135 -22.28 26.89 -21.12
CA GLY A 135 -22.22 27.79 -22.26
C GLY A 135 -21.41 29.06 -21.96
N ALA A 136 -21.77 29.74 -20.87
CA ALA A 136 -21.10 30.95 -20.41
C ALA A 136 -21.19 31.11 -18.88
N LEU A 137 -20.15 31.72 -18.31
CA LEU A 137 -20.08 32.10 -16.90
C LEU A 137 -20.12 33.62 -16.76
N THR A 138 -20.64 34.10 -15.64
CA THR A 138 -20.73 35.53 -15.30
C THR A 138 -19.38 36.20 -15.10
N ASP A 139 -18.30 35.43 -14.93
CA ASP A 139 -16.92 35.91 -14.86
C ASP A 139 -16.25 36.09 -16.25
N GLY A 140 -17.00 35.86 -17.33
CA GLY A 140 -16.57 36.05 -18.71
C GLY A 140 -15.98 34.82 -19.39
N ARG A 141 -15.81 33.69 -18.68
CA ARG A 141 -15.44 32.42 -19.31
C ARG A 141 -16.61 31.86 -20.13
N THR A 142 -16.30 31.25 -21.28
CA THR A 142 -17.27 30.55 -22.13
C THR A 142 -16.79 29.14 -22.43
N ASP A 143 -17.70 28.29 -22.92
CA ASP A 143 -17.39 26.93 -23.37
C ASP A 143 -16.58 26.16 -22.33
N VAL A 144 -17.12 26.13 -21.10
CA VAL A 144 -16.45 25.53 -19.96
C VAL A 144 -16.86 24.07 -19.87
N VAL A 145 -15.90 23.16 -19.94
CA VAL A 145 -16.10 21.72 -19.78
C VAL A 145 -15.47 21.28 -18.48
N VAL A 146 -16.21 20.52 -17.68
CA VAL A 146 -15.69 19.83 -16.51
C VAL A 146 -15.77 18.33 -16.78
N GLN A 147 -14.66 17.62 -16.64
CA GLN A 147 -14.58 16.17 -16.62
C GLN A 147 -14.05 15.75 -15.25
N SER A 148 -14.75 14.87 -14.55
CA SER A 148 -14.36 14.44 -13.20
C SER A 148 -14.28 12.93 -13.08
N SER A 149 -13.55 12.44 -12.08
CA SER A 149 -13.69 11.08 -11.57
C SER A 149 -14.71 10.98 -10.43
N GLN A 150 -15.19 12.11 -9.91
CA GLN A 150 -16.12 12.19 -8.78
C GLN A 150 -17.57 11.86 -9.11
N ASN A 151 -18.17 10.95 -8.34
CA ASN A 151 -19.63 10.82 -8.25
C ASN A 151 -20.21 11.96 -7.43
N LEU A 152 -21.45 12.37 -7.69
CA LEU A 152 -22.15 13.34 -6.82
C LEU A 152 -22.78 12.63 -5.62
N SER A 153 -21.96 11.91 -4.86
CA SER A 153 -22.28 11.17 -3.63
C SER A 153 -21.36 11.61 -2.47
N PRO A 154 -21.64 11.21 -1.22
CA PRO A 154 -20.80 11.52 -0.05
C PRO A 154 -19.40 10.84 -0.05
N GLU A 155 -18.58 11.11 -1.06
CA GLU A 155 -17.29 10.47 -1.33
C GLU A 155 -16.07 11.37 -1.07
N ASN A 156 -16.23 12.44 -0.29
CA ASN A 156 -15.16 13.40 0.04
C ASN A 156 -13.96 12.80 0.79
N GLY A 157 -14.01 11.50 1.13
CA GLY A 157 -12.91 10.74 1.72
C GLY A 157 -12.09 9.92 0.71
N LEU A 158 -12.20 10.19 -0.59
CA LEU A 158 -11.48 9.48 -1.66
C LEU A 158 -10.54 10.43 -2.42
N HIS A 159 -9.47 9.88 -2.99
CA HIS A 159 -8.65 10.61 -3.97
C HIS A 159 -9.35 10.62 -5.31
N GLN A 160 -9.57 11.81 -5.84
CA GLN A 160 -10.34 12.05 -7.05
C GLN A 160 -9.72 13.21 -7.82
N ASN A 161 -10.03 13.33 -9.10
CA ASN A 161 -9.54 14.41 -9.92
C ASN A 161 -10.62 15.04 -10.80
N MET A 162 -10.38 16.28 -11.19
CA MET A 162 -11.26 17.09 -12.02
C MET A 162 -10.45 17.94 -12.99
N LEU A 163 -10.73 17.78 -14.29
CA LEU A 163 -10.25 18.64 -15.35
C LEU A 163 -11.29 19.71 -15.66
N VAL A 164 -10.86 20.98 -15.73
CA VAL A 164 -11.66 22.09 -16.24
C VAL A 164 -10.99 22.70 -17.46
N SER A 165 -11.71 22.73 -18.58
CA SER A 165 -11.35 23.45 -19.80
C SER A 165 -12.25 24.67 -19.96
N SER A 166 -11.73 25.80 -20.45
CA SER A 166 -12.53 26.98 -20.79
C SER A 166 -12.02 27.66 -22.05
N GLY A 167 -12.93 28.24 -22.82
CA GLY A 167 -12.64 28.90 -24.09
C GLY A 167 -12.40 27.95 -25.26
N ASP A 168 -12.78 26.67 -25.14
CA ASP A 168 -12.63 25.66 -26.20
C ASP A 168 -14.00 25.21 -26.74
N ALA A 169 -14.49 25.95 -27.73
CA ALA A 169 -15.79 25.69 -28.34
C ALA A 169 -15.89 24.30 -28.99
N GLU A 170 -14.81 23.81 -29.63
CA GLU A 170 -14.82 22.50 -30.28
C GLU A 170 -14.92 21.35 -29.26
N LEU A 171 -14.21 21.46 -28.13
CA LEU A 171 -14.33 20.51 -27.04
C LEU A 171 -15.73 20.55 -26.43
N ALA A 172 -16.25 21.75 -26.12
CA ALA A 172 -17.57 21.91 -25.54
C ALA A 172 -18.68 21.39 -26.46
N ASP A 173 -18.58 21.63 -27.77
CA ASP A 173 -19.51 21.09 -28.76
C ASP A 173 -19.43 19.56 -28.88
N GLY A 174 -18.24 18.98 -28.73
CA GLY A 174 -18.06 17.54 -28.61
C GLY A 174 -18.86 16.94 -27.46
N TYR A 175 -18.68 17.47 -26.26
CA TYR A 175 -19.43 17.02 -25.08
C TYR A 175 -20.95 17.30 -25.18
N ARG A 176 -21.37 18.42 -25.80
CA ARG A 176 -22.80 18.69 -26.06
C ARG A 176 -23.42 17.63 -26.97
N ARG A 177 -22.71 17.19 -28.02
CA ARG A 177 -23.19 16.09 -28.89
C ARG A 177 -23.29 14.77 -28.15
N VAL A 178 -22.36 14.48 -27.24
CA VAL A 178 -22.43 13.30 -26.37
C VAL A 178 -23.65 13.40 -25.46
N PHE A 179 -23.84 14.54 -24.79
CA PHE A 179 -25.03 14.79 -23.95
C PHE A 179 -26.33 14.60 -24.73
N ASP A 180 -26.44 15.17 -25.94
CA ASP A 180 -27.66 15.06 -26.75
C ASP A 180 -27.94 13.60 -27.15
N THR A 181 -26.89 12.81 -27.36
CA THR A 181 -26.98 11.38 -27.66
C THR A 181 -27.47 10.61 -26.43
N LEU A 182 -26.85 10.84 -25.26
CA LEU A 182 -27.29 10.25 -23.98
C LEU A 182 -28.75 10.60 -23.67
N ALA A 183 -29.13 11.88 -23.83
CA ALA A 183 -30.49 12.36 -23.61
C ALA A 183 -31.51 11.74 -24.58
N SER A 184 -31.08 11.34 -25.78
CA SER A 184 -31.91 10.62 -26.74
C SER A 184 -32.10 9.14 -26.42
N ARG A 185 -31.24 8.56 -25.55
CA ARG A 185 -31.19 7.14 -25.17
C ARG A 185 -31.07 6.19 -26.37
N VAL A 186 -30.33 6.63 -27.38
CA VAL A 186 -30.06 5.83 -28.57
C VAL A 186 -28.88 4.90 -28.28
N ARG A 187 -29.14 3.60 -28.27
CA ARG A 187 -28.11 2.58 -28.09
C ARG A 187 -27.07 2.66 -29.21
N THR A 188 -25.80 2.83 -28.86
CA THR A 188 -24.70 2.97 -29.81
C THR A 188 -23.36 2.57 -29.20
N SER A 189 -22.40 2.23 -30.06
CA SER A 189 -20.99 2.09 -29.68
C SER A 189 -20.17 3.17 -30.37
N TRP A 190 -19.21 3.73 -29.66
CA TRP A 190 -18.40 4.83 -30.13
C TRP A 190 -17.18 4.33 -30.89
N ARG A 191 -16.82 5.04 -31.97
CA ARG A 191 -15.68 4.74 -32.85
C ARG A 191 -14.65 5.87 -32.84
N ALA A 192 -14.93 6.97 -33.54
CA ALA A 192 -13.99 8.08 -33.63
C ALA A 192 -14.01 8.96 -32.36
N PRO A 193 -12.85 9.45 -31.89
CA PRO A 193 -12.80 10.48 -30.86
C PRO A 193 -13.19 11.85 -31.41
N PHE A 194 -13.39 12.80 -30.51
CA PHE A 194 -13.36 14.23 -30.83
C PHE A 194 -12.17 14.91 -30.14
N THR A 195 -11.65 15.97 -30.75
CA THR A 195 -10.47 16.69 -30.27
C THR A 195 -10.82 18.17 -30.10
N SER A 196 -10.24 18.78 -29.08
CA SER A 196 -10.33 20.22 -28.79
C SER A 196 -9.72 21.07 -29.91
N GLY A 197 -10.15 22.32 -30.05
CA GLY A 197 -9.63 23.21 -31.10
C GLY A 197 -8.15 23.57 -30.92
N SER A 198 -7.62 23.44 -29.70
CA SER A 198 -6.19 23.55 -29.42
C SER A 198 -5.36 22.34 -29.84
N GLY A 199 -6.01 21.20 -30.16
CA GLY A 199 -5.36 19.91 -30.37
C GLY A 199 -4.86 19.22 -29.09
N LYS A 200 -4.99 19.85 -27.92
CA LYS A 200 -4.42 19.36 -26.67
C LYS A 200 -5.26 18.29 -25.98
N VAL A 201 -6.58 18.30 -26.14
CA VAL A 201 -7.48 17.34 -25.49
C VAL A 201 -8.16 16.48 -26.55
N THR A 202 -8.05 15.16 -26.42
CA THR A 202 -8.76 14.18 -27.26
C THR A 202 -9.63 13.31 -26.35
N VAL A 203 -10.89 13.11 -26.71
CA VAL A 203 -11.86 12.36 -25.90
C VAL A 203 -12.42 11.20 -26.71
N TRP A 204 -12.36 10.01 -26.11
CA TRP A 204 -13.09 8.83 -26.51
C TRP A 204 -14.23 8.62 -25.52
N MET A 205 -15.37 8.19 -26.05
CA MET A 205 -16.51 7.76 -25.24
C MET A 205 -16.67 6.26 -25.34
N GLU A 206 -17.34 5.69 -24.34
CA GLU A 206 -17.66 4.29 -24.22
C GLU A 206 -19.18 4.06 -24.23
N PRO A 207 -19.66 2.86 -24.60
CA PRO A 207 -18.89 1.65 -24.93
C PRO A 207 -18.16 1.72 -26.28
N ARG A 208 -17.00 1.05 -26.37
CA ARG A 208 -16.16 0.98 -27.57
C ARG A 208 -16.62 -0.10 -28.56
N ASP A 209 -16.53 0.19 -29.84
CA ASP A 209 -16.50 -0.83 -30.90
C ASP A 209 -15.08 -1.43 -30.98
N THR A 210 -14.85 -2.54 -30.27
CA THR A 210 -13.50 -3.12 -30.13
C THR A 210 -12.94 -3.71 -31.43
N ALA A 211 -13.81 -4.06 -32.38
CA ALA A 211 -13.37 -4.47 -33.72
C ALA A 211 -12.81 -3.27 -34.50
N TYR A 212 -13.51 -2.13 -34.44
CA TYR A 212 -13.00 -0.88 -34.98
C TYR A 212 -11.67 -0.46 -34.31
N ASP A 213 -11.56 -0.63 -32.99
CA ASP A 213 -10.32 -0.30 -32.26
C ASP A 213 -9.16 -1.20 -32.68
N GLN A 214 -9.39 -2.50 -32.84
CA GLN A 214 -8.37 -3.42 -33.35
C GLN A 214 -7.87 -3.00 -34.74
N GLU A 215 -8.76 -2.59 -35.64
CA GLU A 215 -8.39 -2.15 -36.99
C GLU A 215 -7.67 -0.79 -36.99
N THR A 216 -8.01 0.09 -36.06
CA THR A 216 -7.54 1.49 -36.04
C THR A 216 -6.27 1.67 -35.23
N TYR A 217 -6.16 0.98 -34.09
CA TYR A 217 -5.09 1.16 -33.11
C TYR A 217 -4.24 -0.10 -32.92
N ASP A 218 -4.47 -1.15 -33.72
CA ASP A 218 -3.80 -2.46 -33.62
C ASP A 218 -4.03 -3.18 -32.28
N SER A 219 -5.05 -2.76 -31.52
CA SER A 219 -5.46 -3.42 -30.29
C SER A 219 -6.96 -3.28 -30.09
N ALA A 220 -7.62 -4.36 -29.70
CA ALA A 220 -9.04 -4.38 -29.32
C ALA A 220 -9.32 -3.62 -28.01
N ASP A 221 -8.28 -3.18 -27.30
CA ASP A 221 -8.36 -2.38 -26.08
C ASP A 221 -7.63 -1.05 -26.28
N LEU A 222 -8.41 0.04 -26.26
CA LEU A 222 -7.89 1.38 -26.49
C LEU A 222 -6.79 1.76 -25.47
N VAL A 223 -6.93 1.36 -24.21
CA VAL A 223 -5.93 1.68 -23.18
C VAL A 223 -4.63 0.91 -23.44
N ALA A 224 -4.74 -0.36 -23.84
CA ALA A 224 -3.58 -1.17 -24.22
C ALA A 224 -2.83 -0.54 -25.41
N ALA A 225 -3.55 -0.09 -26.46
CA ALA A 225 -2.94 0.62 -27.59
C ALA A 225 -2.16 1.87 -27.15
N MET A 226 -2.72 2.67 -26.23
CA MET A 226 -2.04 3.86 -25.72
C MET A 226 -0.78 3.52 -24.92
N ILE A 227 -0.76 2.39 -24.21
CA ILE A 227 0.42 1.89 -23.51
C ILE A 227 1.46 1.37 -24.52
N GLU A 228 1.01 0.64 -25.55
CA GLU A 228 1.87 0.07 -26.59
C GLU A 228 2.61 1.13 -27.41
N ASP A 229 2.00 2.31 -27.61
CA ASP A 229 2.60 3.46 -28.29
C ASP A 229 3.87 4.00 -27.61
N VAL A 230 4.04 3.75 -26.30
CA VAL A 230 5.14 4.31 -25.50
C VAL A 230 6.46 3.58 -25.76
N GLY A 231 7.46 4.27 -26.32
CA GLY A 231 8.82 3.76 -26.46
C GLY A 231 9.60 3.73 -25.14
N CYS A 232 10.57 2.82 -25.03
CA CYS A 232 11.50 2.76 -23.89
C CYS A 232 12.91 3.25 -24.29
N PRO A 233 13.67 3.94 -23.41
CA PRO A 233 13.30 4.28 -22.03
C PRO A 233 12.17 5.33 -21.97
N GLY A 234 11.23 5.11 -21.06
CA GLY A 234 10.04 5.93 -20.83
C GLY A 234 9.36 5.52 -19.52
N THR A 235 8.39 6.31 -19.08
CA THR A 235 7.67 6.13 -17.81
C THR A 235 6.17 5.99 -18.06
N ILE A 236 5.56 5.00 -17.43
CA ILE A 236 4.12 4.77 -17.40
C ILE A 236 3.69 4.68 -15.94
N ARG A 237 2.76 5.56 -15.53
CA ARG A 237 2.17 5.59 -14.18
C ARG A 237 0.67 5.40 -14.30
N VAL A 238 0.07 4.49 -13.53
CA VAL A 238 -1.36 4.18 -13.59
C VAL A 238 -1.97 4.34 -12.20
N VAL A 239 -3.10 5.05 -12.08
CA VAL A 239 -3.92 5.12 -10.86
C VAL A 239 -5.32 4.64 -11.20
N GLN A 240 -5.82 3.63 -10.51
CA GLN A 240 -7.17 3.12 -10.79
C GLN A 240 -7.93 2.73 -9.53
N SER A 241 -9.18 3.20 -9.46
CA SER A 241 -10.15 2.75 -8.47
C SER A 241 -10.49 1.27 -8.64
N GLN A 242 -10.61 0.82 -9.89
CA GLN A 242 -10.80 -0.59 -10.23
C GLN A 242 -9.92 -0.97 -11.41
N PHE A 243 -9.21 -2.09 -11.26
CA PHE A 243 -8.43 -2.71 -12.31
C PHE A 243 -8.55 -4.22 -12.19
N SER A 244 -9.26 -4.85 -13.14
CA SER A 244 -9.57 -6.28 -13.17
C SER A 244 -8.66 -7.05 -14.13
N THR A 245 -8.41 -8.32 -13.82
CA THR A 245 -7.65 -9.26 -14.66
C THR A 245 -8.30 -9.53 -16.02
N GLU A 246 -9.58 -9.18 -16.18
CA GLU A 246 -10.29 -9.24 -17.47
C GLU A 246 -9.73 -8.27 -18.52
N ARG A 247 -8.98 -7.24 -18.09
CA ARG A 247 -8.26 -6.33 -19.00
C ARG A 247 -6.86 -6.85 -19.31
N SER A 248 -6.79 -8.11 -19.75
CA SER A 248 -5.53 -8.83 -19.98
C SER A 248 -4.60 -8.12 -20.96
N LEU A 249 -5.12 -7.50 -22.02
CA LEU A 249 -4.30 -6.74 -22.98
C LEU A 249 -3.58 -5.56 -22.33
N VAL A 250 -4.23 -4.85 -21.40
CA VAL A 250 -3.60 -3.75 -20.65
C VAL A 250 -2.48 -4.29 -19.76
N ILE A 251 -2.74 -5.40 -19.05
CA ILE A 251 -1.78 -6.05 -18.18
C ILE A 251 -0.55 -6.53 -18.97
N ASP A 252 -0.78 -7.19 -20.11
CA ASP A 252 0.27 -7.68 -21.00
C ASP A 252 1.12 -6.54 -21.56
N ALA A 253 0.49 -5.43 -21.96
CA ALA A 253 1.17 -4.23 -22.43
C ALA A 253 2.08 -3.64 -21.33
N LEU A 254 1.59 -3.48 -20.10
CA LEU A 254 2.39 -2.98 -18.97
C LEU A 254 3.59 -3.89 -18.67
N LYS A 255 3.37 -5.21 -18.61
CA LYS A 255 4.44 -6.20 -18.41
C LYS A 255 5.46 -6.15 -19.55
N ALA A 256 5.01 -5.99 -20.79
CA ALA A 256 5.89 -5.85 -21.95
C ALA A 256 6.76 -4.59 -21.87
N LYS A 257 6.19 -3.44 -21.51
CA LYS A 257 6.95 -2.18 -21.34
C LYS A 257 7.97 -2.27 -20.22
N LYS A 258 7.64 -2.92 -19.10
CA LYS A 258 8.60 -3.20 -18.03
C LYS A 258 9.78 -4.03 -18.54
N ARG A 259 9.53 -5.10 -19.31
CA ARG A 259 10.59 -5.93 -19.92
C ARG A 259 11.43 -5.16 -20.95
N GLN A 260 10.83 -4.20 -21.65
CA GLN A 260 11.51 -3.33 -22.62
C GLN A 260 12.36 -2.22 -21.95
N GLY A 261 12.33 -2.11 -20.62
CA GLY A 261 13.15 -1.16 -19.86
C GLY A 261 12.46 0.16 -19.53
N CYS A 262 11.13 0.26 -19.71
CA CYS A 262 10.36 1.39 -19.18
C CYS A 262 10.20 1.28 -17.65
N VAL A 263 10.07 2.43 -17.00
CA VAL A 263 9.60 2.52 -15.62
C VAL A 263 8.08 2.37 -15.65
N VAL A 264 7.56 1.36 -14.94
CA VAL A 264 6.11 1.10 -14.86
C VAL A 264 5.72 1.05 -13.39
N GLN A 265 4.84 1.96 -12.98
CA GLN A 265 4.31 2.06 -11.62
C GLN A 265 2.77 2.02 -11.69
N VAL A 266 2.17 1.19 -10.87
CA VAL A 266 0.71 1.03 -10.81
C VAL A 266 0.25 1.26 -9.38
N LEU A 267 -0.75 2.11 -9.21
CA LEU A 267 -1.41 2.42 -7.96
C LEU A 267 -2.89 2.04 -8.09
N VAL A 268 -3.37 1.13 -7.24
CA VAL A 268 -4.76 0.63 -7.31
C VAL A 268 -5.41 0.63 -5.93
N SER A 269 -6.72 0.85 -5.87
CA SER A 269 -7.47 0.71 -4.61
C SER A 269 -7.28 -0.68 -4.04
N GLU A 270 -7.05 -0.84 -2.74
CA GLU A 270 -7.05 -2.18 -2.13
C GLU A 270 -8.51 -2.64 -2.00
N GLY A 271 -8.90 -3.74 -2.67
CA GLY A 271 -10.28 -4.20 -2.76
C GLY A 271 -10.49 -5.41 -3.68
N ASN A 272 -11.74 -5.87 -3.77
CA ASN A 272 -12.09 -7.00 -4.65
C ASN A 272 -12.03 -6.52 -6.11
N GLN A 273 -11.39 -7.30 -6.99
CA GLN A 273 -10.94 -7.02 -8.38
C GLN A 273 -9.47 -6.56 -8.55
N THR A 274 -8.89 -5.78 -7.63
CA THR A 274 -7.57 -5.16 -7.82
C THR A 274 -6.40 -5.97 -7.26
N VAL A 275 -6.64 -6.81 -6.24
CA VAL A 275 -5.61 -7.69 -5.66
C VAL A 275 -5.10 -8.72 -6.67
N SER A 276 -6.00 -9.39 -7.40
CA SER A 276 -5.63 -10.38 -8.43
C SER A 276 -4.86 -9.74 -9.59
N THR A 277 -5.23 -8.53 -9.98
CA THR A 277 -4.50 -7.77 -11.01
C THR A 277 -3.12 -7.34 -10.53
N ALA A 278 -2.99 -6.92 -9.26
CA ALA A 278 -1.71 -6.59 -8.66
C ALA A 278 -0.76 -7.80 -8.66
N GLN A 279 -1.29 -8.99 -8.33
CA GLN A 279 -0.56 -10.26 -8.40
C GLN A 279 -0.04 -10.55 -9.82
N GLU A 280 -0.91 -10.43 -10.83
CA GLU A 280 -0.55 -10.73 -12.22
C GLU A 280 0.50 -9.75 -12.79
N LEU A 281 0.41 -8.46 -12.42
CA LEU A 281 1.40 -7.45 -12.77
C LEU A 281 2.74 -7.69 -12.06
N ALA A 282 2.71 -8.02 -10.77
CA ALA A 282 3.89 -8.32 -9.97
C ALA A 282 4.65 -9.55 -10.52
N ALA A 283 3.94 -10.58 -11.01
CA ALA A 283 4.55 -11.73 -11.69
C ALA A 283 5.36 -11.33 -12.95
N GLY A 284 5.05 -10.17 -13.55
CA GLY A 284 5.82 -9.57 -14.65
C GLY A 284 6.92 -8.61 -14.22
N GLY A 285 7.18 -8.45 -12.92
CA GLY A 285 8.14 -7.50 -12.36
C GLY A 285 7.67 -6.04 -12.35
N VAL A 286 6.37 -5.78 -12.56
CA VAL A 286 5.79 -4.43 -12.44
C VAL A 286 5.62 -4.09 -10.96
N VAL A 287 5.98 -2.86 -10.59
CA VAL A 287 5.78 -2.38 -9.21
C VAL A 287 4.33 -1.95 -9.05
N VAL A 288 3.61 -2.58 -8.13
CA VAL A 288 2.22 -2.28 -7.81
C VAL A 288 2.12 -1.81 -6.37
N HIS A 289 1.43 -0.69 -6.17
CA HIS A 289 1.11 -0.10 -4.89
C HIS A 289 -0.41 -0.22 -4.70
N THR A 290 -0.83 -0.75 -3.55
CA THR A 290 -2.25 -0.85 -3.20
C THR A 290 -2.59 0.25 -2.21
N PHE A 291 -3.51 1.12 -2.58
CA PHE A 291 -3.90 2.29 -1.81
C PHE A 291 -4.97 1.97 -0.77
N ARG A 292 -4.55 2.01 0.51
CA ARG A 292 -5.36 2.03 1.74
C ARG A 292 -4.50 2.61 2.88
N PRO A 293 -4.40 3.94 3.01
CA PRO A 293 -3.68 4.57 4.12
C PRO A 293 -4.30 4.11 5.45
N GLY A 294 -3.52 3.40 6.28
CA GLY A 294 -3.93 3.06 7.65
C GLY A 294 -5.03 1.99 7.81
N GLY A 295 -5.28 1.13 6.81
CA GLY A 295 -6.26 0.04 6.91
C GLY A 295 -7.73 0.48 6.87
N CYS A 296 -8.65 -0.36 7.34
CA CYS A 296 -10.09 -0.09 7.34
C CYS A 296 -10.46 1.02 8.35
N HIS A 297 -10.33 2.28 7.97
CA HIS A 297 -10.53 3.42 8.87
C HIS A 297 -12.01 3.71 9.21
N TYR A 298 -12.98 3.14 8.47
CA TYR A 298 -14.41 3.38 8.69
C TYR A 298 -15.26 2.12 8.47
N PRO A 299 -16.00 1.64 9.49
CA PRO A 299 -17.10 0.71 9.29
C PRO A 299 -18.35 1.51 8.92
N ALA A 300 -18.63 1.65 7.64
CA ALA A 300 -19.97 1.95 7.16
C ALA A 300 -20.59 0.63 6.66
N GLY A 301 -21.06 -0.20 7.60
CA GLY A 301 -21.48 -1.58 7.30
C GLY A 301 -20.30 -2.54 7.07
N ASP A 302 -20.57 -3.68 6.43
CA ASP A 302 -19.61 -4.78 6.17
C ASP A 302 -18.50 -4.42 5.14
N SER A 303 -18.33 -3.14 4.76
CA SER A 303 -17.36 -2.73 3.74
C SER A 303 -16.55 -1.49 4.12
N CYS A 304 -15.23 -1.57 3.90
CA CYS A 304 -14.23 -0.55 4.23
C CYS A 304 -14.05 0.48 3.09
N ALA A 305 -14.97 1.45 2.95
CA ALA A 305 -15.04 2.29 1.75
C ALA A 305 -14.25 3.63 1.79
N ALA A 306 -13.93 4.20 2.96
CA ALA A 306 -13.30 5.53 3.05
C ALA A 306 -11.76 5.47 3.19
N GLY A 307 -11.05 6.41 2.55
CA GLY A 307 -9.58 6.44 2.43
C GLY A 307 -9.03 5.71 1.19
N ASN A 308 -9.83 5.55 0.13
CA ASN A 308 -9.47 4.76 -1.05
C ASN A 308 -9.34 5.62 -2.32
N LEU A 309 -8.89 5.03 -3.44
CA LEU A 309 -8.83 5.76 -4.71
C LEU A 309 -10.17 5.73 -5.42
N HIS A 310 -10.55 6.87 -5.97
CA HIS A 310 -11.60 6.96 -6.98
C HIS A 310 -11.14 7.66 -8.27
N SER A 311 -9.88 8.12 -8.33
CA SER A 311 -9.21 8.55 -9.55
C SER A 311 -9.05 7.42 -10.56
N LYS A 312 -9.09 7.79 -11.84
CA LYS A 312 -8.75 6.96 -13.00
C LYS A 312 -7.75 7.76 -13.84
N ILE A 313 -6.47 7.44 -13.74
CA ILE A 313 -5.37 8.21 -14.32
C ILE A 313 -4.38 7.24 -15.00
N MET A 314 -3.86 7.65 -16.15
CA MET A 314 -2.61 7.08 -16.69
C MET A 314 -1.72 8.22 -17.18
N LEU A 315 -0.46 8.22 -16.79
CA LEU A 315 0.55 9.18 -17.21
C LEU A 315 1.59 8.48 -18.05
N VAL A 316 1.99 9.15 -19.13
CA VAL A 316 3.03 8.68 -20.05
C VAL A 316 4.06 9.80 -20.21
N ASP A 317 5.33 9.52 -19.92
CA ASP A 317 6.47 10.35 -20.36
C ASP A 317 7.45 9.47 -21.14
N GLY A 318 7.46 9.61 -22.46
CA GLY A 318 8.36 8.82 -23.29
C GLY A 318 8.19 9.07 -24.79
N PRO A 319 9.07 8.52 -25.64
CA PRO A 319 8.88 8.51 -27.09
C PRO A 319 7.51 7.93 -27.46
N SER A 320 6.81 8.52 -28.42
CA SER A 320 5.54 7.99 -28.95
C SER A 320 5.71 7.59 -30.42
N ALA A 321 5.36 6.35 -30.77
CA ALA A 321 5.44 5.88 -32.15
C ALA A 321 4.47 6.65 -33.06
N ALA A 322 3.24 6.91 -32.59
CA ALA A 322 2.23 7.72 -33.24
C ALA A 322 2.68 9.18 -33.46
N ALA A 323 3.58 9.69 -32.62
CA ALA A 323 4.21 11.00 -32.78
C ALA A 323 5.55 10.95 -33.55
N GLY A 324 5.84 9.87 -34.28
CA GLY A 324 7.07 9.73 -35.07
C GLY A 324 8.34 9.64 -34.23
N GLY A 325 8.23 9.13 -33.01
CA GLY A 325 9.32 9.00 -32.04
C GLY A 325 9.54 10.25 -31.17
N ALA A 326 8.73 11.30 -31.31
CA ALA A 326 8.80 12.46 -30.43
C ALA A 326 8.44 12.08 -28.99
N THR A 327 9.18 12.62 -28.01
CA THR A 327 8.83 12.47 -26.59
C THR A 327 7.52 13.21 -26.30
N LYS A 328 6.59 12.49 -25.66
CA LYS A 328 5.27 12.98 -25.30
C LYS A 328 5.01 12.81 -23.81
N ARG A 329 4.28 13.78 -23.28
CA ARG A 329 3.81 13.82 -21.89
C ARG A 329 2.29 13.85 -21.90
N TYR A 330 1.69 12.67 -21.89
CA TYR A 330 0.24 12.54 -21.94
C TYR A 330 -0.32 12.24 -20.55
N VAL A 331 -1.40 12.93 -20.21
CA VAL A 331 -2.31 12.53 -19.14
C VAL A 331 -3.51 11.85 -19.78
N TYR A 332 -3.93 10.74 -19.22
CA TYR A 332 -5.19 10.09 -19.51
C TYR A 332 -6.05 10.08 -18.25
N THR A 333 -7.31 10.48 -18.35
CA THR A 333 -8.24 10.47 -17.21
C THR A 333 -9.71 10.36 -17.67
N GLY A 334 -10.66 10.49 -16.76
CA GLY A 334 -12.09 10.45 -17.04
C GLY A 334 -12.84 9.62 -16.01
N SER A 335 -13.86 8.91 -16.46
CA SER A 335 -14.71 8.05 -15.63
C SER A 335 -14.38 6.55 -15.77
N HIS A 336 -13.64 6.18 -16.81
CA HIS A 336 -13.33 4.80 -17.21
C HIS A 336 -12.46 4.04 -16.18
N ASN A 337 -13.02 2.99 -15.58
CA ASN A 337 -12.26 2.02 -14.78
C ASN A 337 -11.60 0.97 -15.69
N LEU A 338 -10.51 0.33 -15.25
CA LEU A 338 -9.88 -0.76 -16.01
C LEU A 338 -10.56 -2.11 -15.73
N ASN A 339 -11.84 -2.22 -16.06
CA ASN A 339 -12.61 -3.45 -16.05
C ASN A 339 -13.28 -3.67 -17.42
N ARG A 340 -13.91 -4.83 -17.63
CA ARG A 340 -14.56 -5.15 -18.90
C ARG A 340 -15.79 -4.28 -19.19
N GLY A 341 -16.55 -3.95 -18.14
CA GLY A 341 -17.76 -3.12 -18.19
C GLY A 341 -17.47 -1.76 -18.82
N SER A 342 -16.52 -1.00 -18.25
CA SER A 342 -16.15 0.33 -18.74
C SER A 342 -15.68 0.35 -20.20
N LEU A 343 -15.09 -0.74 -20.73
CA LEU A 343 -14.68 -0.78 -22.15
C LEU A 343 -15.86 -1.03 -23.10
N THR A 344 -16.78 -1.93 -22.74
CA THR A 344 -17.71 -2.54 -23.70
C THR A 344 -19.18 -2.37 -23.36
N ALA A 345 -19.52 -1.88 -22.17
CA ALA A 345 -20.89 -1.82 -21.69
C ALA A 345 -21.27 -0.48 -21.03
N SER A 346 -20.46 0.04 -20.10
CA SER A 346 -20.79 1.29 -19.40
C SER A 346 -20.69 2.50 -20.32
N ASP A 347 -21.51 3.53 -20.08
CA ASP A 347 -21.27 4.85 -20.69
C ASP A 347 -20.20 5.57 -19.88
N ASP A 348 -19.01 5.66 -20.47
CA ASP A 348 -17.81 6.19 -19.82
C ASP A 348 -17.10 7.18 -20.74
N SER A 349 -16.08 7.82 -20.19
CA SER A 349 -15.22 8.75 -20.91
C SER A 349 -13.75 8.47 -20.63
N PHE A 350 -12.95 8.47 -21.69
CA PHE A 350 -11.49 8.37 -21.66
C PHE A 350 -10.87 9.57 -22.37
N VAL A 351 -10.16 10.40 -21.62
CA VAL A 351 -9.69 11.72 -22.04
C VAL A 351 -8.16 11.75 -22.04
N ARG A 352 -7.54 12.01 -23.18
CA ARG A 352 -6.09 12.28 -23.30
C ARG A 352 -5.82 13.78 -23.35
N ILE A 353 -4.78 14.22 -22.64
CA ILE A 353 -4.34 15.62 -22.55
C ILE A 353 -2.85 15.70 -22.88
N ASP A 354 -2.49 16.51 -23.88
CA ASP A 354 -1.13 16.88 -24.29
C ASP A 354 -0.83 18.32 -23.86
N ASP A 355 -0.64 18.51 -22.56
CA ASP A 355 -0.27 19.80 -21.98
C ASP A 355 0.72 19.60 -20.82
N ALA A 356 1.89 20.24 -20.92
CA ALA A 356 2.97 20.05 -19.95
C ALA A 356 2.61 20.53 -18.54
N GLY A 357 1.78 21.56 -18.40
CA GLY A 357 1.34 22.07 -17.10
C GLY A 357 0.34 21.12 -16.44
N ILE A 358 -0.57 20.55 -17.22
CA ILE A 358 -1.51 19.54 -16.74
C ILE A 358 -0.78 18.25 -16.38
N TYR A 359 0.15 17.80 -17.22
CA TYR A 359 0.99 16.64 -16.91
C TYR A 359 1.69 16.82 -15.57
N ALA A 360 2.38 17.95 -15.35
CA ALA A 360 3.08 18.21 -14.10
C ALA A 360 2.14 18.21 -12.87
N ALA A 361 0.90 18.67 -13.02
CA ALA A 361 -0.08 18.65 -11.93
C ALA A 361 -0.54 17.22 -11.58
N TYR A 362 -0.85 16.41 -12.59
CA TYR A 362 -1.25 15.01 -12.37
C TYR A 362 -0.08 14.12 -11.90
N ASP A 363 1.15 14.42 -12.34
CA ASP A 363 2.36 13.73 -11.89
C ASP A 363 2.64 14.04 -10.42
N ALA A 364 2.44 15.28 -9.99
CA ALA A 364 2.51 15.68 -8.59
C ALA A 364 1.40 15.03 -7.74
N ASP A 365 0.17 14.92 -8.25
CA ASP A 365 -0.93 14.20 -7.59
C ASP A 365 -0.62 12.69 -7.48
N PHE A 366 -0.04 12.09 -8.53
CA PHE A 366 0.44 10.71 -8.47
C PHE A 366 1.47 10.52 -7.37
N ASP A 367 2.47 11.39 -7.28
CA ASP A 367 3.49 11.32 -6.24
C ASP A 367 2.88 11.56 -4.86
N ALA A 368 1.91 12.47 -4.70
CA ALA A 368 1.17 12.68 -3.46
C ALA A 368 0.38 11.44 -3.03
N MET A 369 -0.38 10.82 -3.94
CA MET A 369 -1.06 9.55 -3.67
C MET A 369 -0.05 8.43 -3.37
N LEU A 370 1.08 8.38 -4.08
CA LEU A 370 2.17 7.44 -3.80
C LEU A 370 2.85 7.70 -2.44
N ASP A 371 2.69 8.90 -1.89
CA ASP A 371 3.14 9.27 -0.56
C ASP A 371 2.12 8.96 0.54
N GLU A 372 0.84 8.76 0.17
CA GLU A 372 -0.28 8.47 1.08
C GLU A 372 -0.68 6.99 1.17
N VAL A 373 -0.45 6.17 0.12
CA VAL A 373 -0.37 4.70 0.30
C VAL A 373 0.51 4.43 1.50
N ILE A 374 0.24 3.40 2.31
CA ILE A 374 1.07 3.07 3.49
C ILE A 374 2.56 3.21 3.17
N LYS A 375 3.04 4.38 3.56
CA LYS A 375 4.35 4.94 3.80
C LYS A 375 4.03 5.71 5.06
N PHE A 376 4.80 5.50 6.12
CA PHE A 376 4.77 6.63 7.03
C PHE A 376 5.73 7.68 6.47
N VAL A 377 5.41 8.90 6.81
CA VAL A 377 6.19 10.11 6.56
C VAL A 377 7.34 10.13 7.62
N PRO A 378 8.51 10.76 7.41
CA PRO A 378 8.58 12.00 6.64
C PRO A 378 9.87 12.38 5.88
N SER A 379 9.66 12.89 4.65
CA SER A 379 10.44 13.93 3.97
C SER A 379 11.87 13.63 3.49
N ALA A 380 12.25 12.37 3.25
CA ALA A 380 13.56 12.08 2.64
C ALA A 380 13.60 11.03 1.53
N TYR A 381 12.65 10.10 1.37
CA TYR A 381 12.80 8.99 0.41
C TYR A 381 11.49 8.57 -0.30
N PRO A 382 11.37 8.82 -1.62
CA PRO A 382 10.11 8.70 -2.38
C PRO A 382 9.64 7.29 -2.83
N ASP A 383 10.30 6.16 -2.48
CA ASP A 383 10.08 4.90 -3.23
C ASP A 383 9.70 3.62 -2.42
N ALA A 384 8.93 3.73 -1.34
CA ALA A 384 8.38 2.52 -0.68
C ALA A 384 7.36 1.77 -1.56
N ALA A 385 7.66 0.53 -1.93
CA ALA A 385 6.80 -0.35 -2.70
C ALA A 385 6.49 -1.66 -1.96
N LEU A 386 5.27 -2.17 -2.17
CA LEU A 386 4.89 -3.54 -1.86
C LEU A 386 5.72 -4.47 -2.75
N GLN A 387 6.52 -5.35 -2.15
CA GLN A 387 7.31 -6.34 -2.90
C GLN A 387 6.99 -7.75 -2.46
N MET A 388 6.44 -8.52 -3.39
CA MET A 388 6.17 -9.94 -3.21
C MET A 388 7.47 -10.73 -3.40
N ALA A 389 7.86 -11.45 -2.35
CA ALA A 389 9.01 -12.33 -2.37
C ALA A 389 8.64 -13.70 -2.96
N ALA A 390 8.26 -13.70 -4.24
CA ALA A 390 7.97 -14.86 -5.11
C ALA A 390 6.52 -15.41 -5.07
N ASN A 391 5.83 -15.30 -6.21
CA ASN A 391 4.54 -15.94 -6.49
C ASN A 391 4.81 -17.36 -7.03
N GLY A 392 4.38 -18.39 -6.30
CA GLY A 392 4.44 -19.79 -6.74
C GLY A 392 3.39 -20.64 -6.01
N PRO A 393 2.99 -21.81 -6.54
CA PRO A 393 1.94 -22.67 -5.96
C PRO A 393 2.38 -23.43 -4.68
N ASP A 394 3.27 -22.84 -3.87
CA ASP A 394 4.18 -23.55 -2.95
C ASP A 394 4.10 -23.02 -1.51
N ASP A 395 4.41 -23.83 -0.49
CA ASP A 395 4.25 -23.43 0.92
C ASP A 395 5.49 -22.71 1.46
N GLN A 396 5.45 -21.38 1.56
CA GLN A 396 6.51 -20.58 2.16
C GLN A 396 6.18 -20.26 3.62
N ARG A 397 7.02 -20.73 4.55
CA ARG A 397 6.76 -20.56 5.99
C ARG A 397 7.95 -19.99 6.75
N ALA A 398 7.64 -19.53 7.97
CA ALA A 398 8.60 -19.01 8.95
C ALA A 398 9.53 -17.87 8.49
N PRO A 399 9.04 -16.81 7.80
CA PRO A 399 9.89 -15.70 7.41
C PRO A 399 10.68 -15.09 8.58
N ARG A 400 11.95 -14.76 8.32
CA ARG A 400 12.76 -13.88 9.15
C ARG A 400 13.37 -12.79 8.29
N ALA A 401 13.51 -11.61 8.85
CA ALA A 401 14.03 -10.47 8.15
C ALA A 401 14.97 -9.65 9.01
N ALA A 402 15.91 -8.98 8.37
CA ALA A 402 16.79 -7.98 8.96
C ALA A 402 17.03 -6.85 7.98
N ALA A 403 17.06 -5.62 8.46
CA ALA A 403 17.38 -4.42 7.73
C ALA A 403 18.57 -3.70 8.37
N MET A 404 19.29 -2.95 7.54
CA MET A 404 20.36 -2.05 7.93
C MET A 404 20.05 -0.63 7.49
N ARG A 405 20.77 0.33 8.10
CA ARG A 405 20.46 1.77 7.93
C ARG A 405 20.70 2.31 6.52
N ASN A 406 21.52 1.63 5.74
CA ASN A 406 21.90 1.97 4.38
C ASN A 406 20.88 1.47 3.33
N GLY A 407 19.67 1.09 3.76
CA GLY A 407 18.57 0.68 2.90
C GLY A 407 18.55 -0.81 2.55
N TYR A 408 19.57 -1.58 2.97
CA TYR A 408 19.57 -3.02 2.72
C TYR A 408 18.62 -3.76 3.66
N THR A 409 17.85 -4.69 3.10
CA THR A 409 17.03 -5.63 3.86
C THR A 409 17.25 -7.04 3.33
N ALA A 410 17.30 -8.03 4.20
CA ALA A 410 17.38 -9.44 3.83
C ALA A 410 16.22 -10.20 4.46
N VAL A 411 15.64 -11.12 3.70
CA VAL A 411 14.52 -11.97 4.13
C VAL A 411 14.89 -13.42 3.86
N THR A 412 14.56 -14.31 4.79
CA THR A 412 14.72 -15.76 4.65
C THR A 412 13.43 -16.48 4.96
N TRP A 413 13.18 -17.60 4.28
CA TRP A 413 12.01 -18.44 4.49
C TRP A 413 12.34 -19.92 4.24
N GLU A 414 11.47 -20.78 4.76
CA GLU A 414 11.46 -22.22 4.46
C GLU A 414 10.57 -22.46 3.22
N ASP A 415 11.02 -23.33 2.33
CA ASP A 415 10.40 -23.60 1.03
C ASP A 415 10.35 -25.12 0.75
N ASP A 416 9.19 -25.66 0.35
CA ASP A 416 8.93 -27.10 0.18
C ASP A 416 8.74 -27.56 -1.28
N ARG A 417 9.27 -26.81 -2.26
CA ARG A 417 9.13 -26.96 -3.74
C ARG A 417 9.16 -28.36 -4.37
N ASP A 418 9.65 -29.42 -3.72
CA ASP A 418 9.86 -30.75 -4.31
C ASP A 418 8.84 -31.82 -3.83
N ARG A 419 7.54 -31.49 -3.81
CA ARG A 419 6.44 -32.32 -3.23
C ARG A 419 6.08 -33.64 -3.94
N ALA A 420 6.95 -34.24 -4.74
CA ALA A 420 6.69 -35.53 -5.38
C ALA A 420 6.72 -36.73 -4.41
N SER A 421 7.39 -36.60 -3.26
CA SER A 421 7.22 -37.46 -2.09
C SER A 421 7.64 -36.69 -0.84
N VAL A 422 7.15 -37.08 0.34
CA VAL A 422 7.73 -36.65 1.63
C VAL A 422 9.26 -36.65 1.51
N ASP A 423 9.90 -35.50 1.76
CA ASP A 423 11.19 -35.36 2.46
C ASP A 423 11.82 -33.95 2.23
N GLY A 424 11.75 -33.08 3.26
CA GLY A 424 12.62 -31.91 3.49
C GLY A 424 12.14 -30.51 3.08
N THR A 425 12.39 -29.53 3.95
CA THR A 425 12.27 -28.08 3.67
C THR A 425 13.64 -27.50 3.31
N GLU A 426 13.65 -26.44 2.50
CA GLU A 426 14.85 -25.72 2.07
C GLU A 426 14.86 -24.28 2.56
N VAL A 427 16.06 -23.75 2.81
CA VAL A 427 16.19 -22.36 3.23
C VAL A 427 16.53 -21.48 2.03
N TYR A 428 15.69 -20.49 1.80
CA TYR A 428 15.89 -19.45 0.80
C TYR A 428 16.13 -18.11 1.45
N ALA A 429 16.80 -17.24 0.70
CA ALA A 429 17.04 -15.85 1.07
C ALA A 429 16.86 -14.92 -0.14
N ARG A 430 16.47 -13.68 0.15
CA ARG A 430 16.43 -12.60 -0.84
C ARG A 430 16.93 -11.30 -0.21
N VAL A 431 17.75 -10.57 -0.95
CA VAL A 431 18.26 -9.27 -0.54
C VAL A 431 17.55 -8.17 -1.32
N TYR A 432 17.22 -7.12 -0.59
CA TYR A 432 16.58 -5.90 -1.04
C TYR A 432 17.47 -4.72 -0.74
N ARG A 433 17.31 -3.66 -1.52
CA ARG A 433 17.85 -2.34 -1.26
C ARG A 433 16.74 -1.33 -1.53
N ASP A 434 16.44 -0.49 -0.55
CA ASP A 434 15.43 0.57 -0.65
C ASP A 434 14.05 0.00 -1.06
N GLY A 435 13.71 -1.18 -0.51
CA GLY A 435 12.48 -1.91 -0.83
C GLY A 435 12.48 -2.64 -2.18
N GLN A 436 13.49 -2.45 -3.04
CA GLN A 436 13.63 -3.14 -4.34
C GLN A 436 14.50 -4.39 -4.23
N PRO A 437 14.23 -5.48 -4.98
CA PRO A 437 14.96 -6.71 -4.81
C PRO A 437 16.25 -6.64 -5.63
N VAL A 438 17.39 -6.77 -4.97
CA VAL A 438 18.71 -6.80 -5.66
C VAL A 438 19.13 -8.22 -6.02
N THR A 439 18.47 -9.23 -5.43
CA THR A 439 18.56 -10.63 -5.85
C THR A 439 17.18 -11.19 -6.21
N GLY A 440 17.16 -12.26 -7.00
CA GLY A 440 16.03 -13.20 -6.98
C GLY A 440 16.03 -14.03 -5.67
N PRO A 441 15.08 -14.98 -5.51
CA PRO A 441 15.18 -16.01 -4.50
C PRO A 441 16.46 -16.84 -4.66
N VAL A 442 17.28 -16.95 -3.61
CA VAL A 442 18.52 -17.72 -3.60
C VAL A 442 18.44 -18.81 -2.55
N LYS A 443 18.64 -20.07 -2.96
CA LYS A 443 18.78 -21.20 -2.04
C LYS A 443 20.07 -21.07 -1.24
N VAL A 444 20.00 -20.97 0.09
CA VAL A 444 21.17 -20.82 0.95
C VAL A 444 21.58 -22.12 1.64
N SER A 445 20.62 -23.01 1.90
CA SER A 445 20.83 -24.34 2.46
C SER A 445 21.74 -25.21 1.58
N MET A 446 22.33 -26.25 2.19
CA MET A 446 23.13 -27.25 1.46
C MET A 446 22.20 -28.27 0.78
N GLY A 447 22.67 -29.04 -0.20
CA GLY A 447 21.81 -29.95 -0.96
C GLY A 447 21.51 -31.26 -0.23
N GLY A 448 20.25 -31.70 -0.17
CA GLY A 448 19.83 -32.99 0.38
C GLY A 448 19.38 -34.03 -0.65
N ALA A 449 19.92 -33.98 -1.87
CA ALA A 449 19.60 -34.97 -2.89
C ALA A 449 20.16 -36.36 -2.52
N GLY A 450 19.28 -37.32 -2.23
CA GLY A 450 19.63 -38.75 -2.12
C GLY A 450 19.29 -39.45 -0.80
N CYS A 451 18.56 -38.80 0.12
CA CYS A 451 18.12 -39.44 1.35
C CYS A 451 16.77 -40.16 1.16
N ALA A 452 16.70 -41.42 1.59
CA ALA A 452 15.47 -42.22 1.58
C ALA A 452 14.57 -41.99 2.81
N THR A 453 15.03 -41.16 3.75
CA THR A 453 14.36 -40.77 4.99
C THR A 453 14.71 -39.31 5.32
N GLY A 454 13.87 -38.37 4.89
CA GLY A 454 13.67 -37.02 5.43
C GLY A 454 14.90 -36.26 5.93
N TRP A 455 15.62 -35.58 5.05
CA TRP A 455 16.42 -34.39 5.38
C TRP A 455 15.50 -33.23 5.79
N ASN A 456 15.98 -32.22 6.53
CA ASN A 456 15.17 -31.06 6.92
C ASN A 456 16.02 -29.81 7.22
N HIS A 457 15.76 -28.67 6.54
CA HIS A 457 16.43 -27.40 6.78
C HIS A 457 15.46 -26.33 7.28
N VAL A 458 15.43 -26.11 8.60
CA VAL A 458 14.37 -25.35 9.25
C VAL A 458 14.88 -24.21 10.11
N GLN A 459 13.95 -23.35 10.50
CA GLN A 459 14.09 -22.25 11.45
C GLN A 459 15.19 -21.27 11.04
N PRO A 460 15.16 -20.74 9.80
CA PRO A 460 16.17 -19.81 9.37
C PRO A 460 16.09 -18.50 10.15
N SER A 461 17.23 -17.83 10.31
CA SER A 461 17.37 -16.50 10.88
C SER A 461 18.41 -15.74 10.08
N VAL A 462 18.19 -14.45 9.83
CA VAL A 462 19.09 -13.64 9.01
C VAL A 462 19.46 -12.34 9.72
N GLY A 463 20.69 -11.89 9.51
CA GLY A 463 21.12 -10.51 9.72
C GLY A 463 21.80 -9.98 8.46
N VAL A 464 21.85 -8.67 8.27
CA VAL A 464 22.51 -8.03 7.11
C VAL A 464 23.52 -7.01 7.60
N ASP A 465 24.64 -6.80 6.90
CA ASP A 465 25.67 -5.81 7.26
C ASP A 465 25.61 -4.51 6.44
N ASP A 466 26.52 -3.56 6.69
CA ASP A 466 26.54 -2.25 6.01
C ASP A 466 27.00 -2.35 4.54
N SER A 467 27.42 -3.54 4.08
CA SER A 467 27.70 -3.81 2.66
C SER A 467 26.51 -4.48 1.95
N GLY A 468 25.45 -4.80 2.69
CA GLY A 468 24.28 -5.52 2.20
C GLY A 468 24.46 -7.03 2.18
N ASP A 469 25.52 -7.57 2.80
CA ASP A 469 25.70 -9.01 2.88
C ASP A 469 24.77 -9.60 3.93
N ALA A 470 23.93 -10.55 3.52
CA ALA A 470 23.06 -11.30 4.40
C ALA A 470 23.80 -12.50 4.98
N TYR A 471 23.71 -12.71 6.30
CA TYR A 471 24.24 -13.87 7.01
C TYR A 471 23.05 -14.67 7.52
N VAL A 472 22.86 -15.85 6.95
CA VAL A 472 21.72 -16.73 7.25
C VAL A 472 22.19 -17.87 8.12
N ALA A 473 21.55 -18.08 9.27
CA ALA A 473 21.73 -19.23 10.14
C ALA A 473 20.49 -20.12 10.10
N TRP A 474 20.65 -21.43 10.09
CA TRP A 474 19.52 -22.37 10.07
C TRP A 474 19.88 -23.71 10.73
N ALA A 475 18.86 -24.48 11.12
CA ALA A 475 19.02 -25.83 11.61
C ALA A 475 19.11 -26.78 10.41
N GLU A 476 20.23 -27.47 10.28
CA GLU A 476 20.67 -28.24 9.12
C GLU A 476 20.78 -29.72 9.47
N ASP A 477 19.97 -30.55 8.82
CA ASP A 477 20.07 -32.02 8.83
C ASP A 477 20.39 -32.54 7.41
N GLY A 478 21.58 -32.19 6.92
CA GLY A 478 22.06 -32.61 5.60
C GLY A 478 22.61 -34.04 5.56
N ASP A 479 22.75 -34.71 6.71
CA ASP A 479 23.20 -36.11 6.81
C ASP A 479 22.08 -37.12 7.11
N CYS A 480 20.84 -36.61 7.24
CA CYS A 480 19.59 -37.36 7.29
C CYS A 480 19.49 -38.30 8.49
N ARG A 481 20.02 -37.84 9.63
CA ARG A 481 20.00 -38.59 10.89
C ARG A 481 18.87 -38.13 11.83
N GLY A 482 18.13 -37.08 11.46
CA GLY A 482 17.12 -36.47 12.31
C GLY A 482 17.72 -35.64 13.45
N GLU A 483 19.02 -35.33 13.38
CA GLU A 483 19.74 -34.48 14.32
C GLU A 483 20.26 -33.25 13.57
N HIS A 484 19.87 -32.06 14.00
CA HIS A 484 20.24 -30.83 13.32
C HIS A 484 21.52 -30.24 13.91
N ASN A 485 22.28 -29.59 13.04
CA ASN A 485 23.40 -28.74 13.37
C ASN A 485 23.12 -27.31 12.94
N ILE A 486 23.82 -26.33 13.51
CA ILE A 486 23.61 -24.93 13.18
C ILE A 486 24.58 -24.49 12.10
N ALA A 487 24.08 -24.38 10.88
CA ALA A 487 24.83 -23.85 9.74
C ALA A 487 24.67 -22.33 9.65
N VAL A 488 25.70 -21.65 9.10
CA VAL A 488 25.66 -20.23 8.77
C VAL A 488 26.28 -20.00 7.40
N ARG A 489 25.69 -19.11 6.58
CA ARG A 489 26.20 -18.78 5.25
C ARG A 489 25.95 -17.33 4.87
N ARG A 490 26.93 -16.73 4.20
CA ARG A 490 26.85 -15.35 3.65
C ARG A 490 26.27 -15.37 2.24
N LEU A 491 25.33 -14.48 1.96
CA LEU A 491 24.79 -14.14 0.64
C LEU A 491 25.05 -12.65 0.37
N SER A 492 25.76 -12.36 -0.70
CA SER A 492 26.03 -10.97 -1.10
C SER A 492 24.90 -10.37 -1.95
N PRO A 493 24.81 -9.03 -2.06
CA PRO A 493 23.84 -8.36 -2.94
C PRO A 493 23.93 -8.75 -4.42
N SER A 494 25.05 -9.30 -4.88
CA SER A 494 25.19 -9.80 -6.26
C SER A 494 24.64 -11.22 -6.45
N GLY A 495 24.06 -11.82 -5.41
CA GLY A 495 23.60 -13.20 -5.41
C GLY A 495 24.68 -14.25 -5.14
N ALA A 496 25.93 -13.85 -4.86
CA ALA A 496 27.02 -14.80 -4.62
C ALA A 496 27.00 -15.33 -3.18
N LEU A 497 27.11 -16.66 -3.04
CA LEU A 497 27.16 -17.37 -1.76
C LEU A 497 28.60 -17.59 -1.29
N GLY A 498 28.84 -17.37 0.00
CA GLY A 498 30.06 -17.76 0.69
C GLY A 498 30.10 -19.24 1.04
N ALA A 499 31.21 -19.65 1.66
CA ALA A 499 31.33 -20.97 2.28
C ALA A 499 30.39 -21.09 3.50
N THR A 500 29.79 -22.28 3.67
CA THR A 500 29.04 -22.61 4.89
C THR A 500 30.01 -22.81 6.04
N ILE A 501 29.63 -22.32 7.22
CA ILE A 501 30.34 -22.55 8.48
C ILE A 501 29.38 -23.15 9.51
N TRP A 502 29.92 -23.78 10.54
CA TRP A 502 29.15 -24.38 11.62
C TRP A 502 29.23 -23.52 12.89
N ALA A 503 28.10 -23.25 13.54
CA ALA A 503 28.05 -22.53 14.81
C ALA A 503 28.39 -23.44 15.99
N ASN A 504 27.87 -24.66 16.00
CA ASN A 504 28.32 -25.75 16.87
C ASN A 504 29.41 -26.59 16.18
N ASP A 505 29.90 -27.62 16.88
CA ASP A 505 30.72 -28.68 16.28
C ASP A 505 29.77 -29.79 15.81
N PRO A 506 29.73 -30.13 14.51
CA PRO A 506 28.81 -31.12 13.97
C PRO A 506 29.09 -32.55 14.42
N GLN A 507 30.13 -32.78 15.22
CA GLN A 507 30.40 -34.06 15.88
C GLN A 507 29.73 -34.18 17.25
N TRP A 508 29.11 -33.10 17.75
CA TRP A 508 28.35 -33.16 19.00
C TRP A 508 27.14 -34.07 18.84
N GLY A 509 26.89 -34.92 19.85
CA GLY A 509 25.65 -35.69 19.91
C GLY A 509 24.50 -34.84 20.44
N GLY A 510 23.28 -35.19 20.05
CA GLY A 510 22.07 -34.43 20.38
C GLY A 510 21.69 -33.46 19.27
N ASP A 511 20.55 -32.81 19.42
CA ASP A 511 19.90 -32.00 18.37
C ASP A 511 20.10 -30.50 18.65
N GLN A 512 20.53 -29.72 17.66
CA GLN A 512 20.72 -28.27 17.78
C GLN A 512 19.68 -27.51 16.97
N THR A 513 18.82 -26.77 17.65
CA THR A 513 17.63 -26.16 17.03
C THR A 513 17.48 -24.68 17.37
N ARG A 514 16.54 -24.01 16.70
CA ARG A 514 16.16 -22.60 16.88
C ARG A 514 17.33 -21.62 16.83
N PRO A 515 18.15 -21.63 15.77
CA PRO A 515 19.20 -20.64 15.65
C PRO A 515 18.62 -19.24 15.52
N ARG A 516 19.27 -18.27 16.16
CA ARG A 516 19.05 -16.84 15.95
C ARG A 516 20.40 -16.17 15.76
N ILE A 517 20.47 -15.27 14.78
CA ILE A 517 21.68 -14.54 14.43
C ILE A 517 21.44 -13.03 14.55
N ALA A 518 22.44 -12.32 15.05
CA ALA A 518 22.48 -10.86 15.05
C ALA A 518 23.82 -10.39 14.48
N VAL A 519 23.73 -9.53 13.46
CA VAL A 519 24.86 -9.06 12.64
C VAL A 519 25.09 -7.58 12.89
N ARG A 520 26.37 -7.19 12.98
CA ARG A 520 26.84 -5.81 13.06
C ARG A 520 27.08 -5.25 11.66
N GLY A 521 27.09 -3.91 11.56
CA GLY A 521 27.40 -3.22 10.31
C GLY A 521 28.76 -3.60 9.68
N ASP A 522 29.74 -4.05 10.47
CA ASP A 522 31.06 -4.49 10.00
C ASP A 522 31.13 -5.97 9.58
N GLY A 523 30.01 -6.70 9.60
CA GLY A 523 29.96 -8.13 9.27
C GLY A 523 30.35 -9.07 10.42
N GLY A 524 30.66 -8.54 11.62
CA GLY A 524 30.75 -9.35 12.84
C GLY A 524 29.37 -9.78 13.33
N PHE A 525 29.24 -10.98 13.91
CA PHE A 525 27.92 -11.51 14.30
C PHE A 525 27.96 -12.46 15.50
N THR A 526 26.81 -12.63 16.14
CA THR A 526 26.59 -13.64 17.21
C THR A 526 25.45 -14.56 16.80
N VAL A 527 25.65 -15.86 16.98
CA VAL A 527 24.63 -16.91 16.80
C VAL A 527 24.29 -17.52 18.15
N VAL A 528 23.01 -17.68 18.45
CA VAL A 528 22.50 -18.42 19.61
C VAL A 528 21.58 -19.55 19.15
N TRP A 529 21.54 -20.64 19.91
CA TRP A 529 20.70 -21.81 19.59
C TRP A 529 20.39 -22.62 20.85
N GLU A 530 19.54 -23.62 20.70
CA GLU A 530 19.10 -24.55 21.73
C GLU A 530 19.74 -25.93 21.52
N ASP A 531 20.39 -26.49 22.56
CA ASP A 531 20.79 -27.90 22.60
C ASP A 531 19.66 -28.75 23.20
N ALA A 532 19.04 -29.61 22.39
CA ALA A 532 18.07 -30.60 22.79
C ALA A 532 18.73 -32.00 22.99
N PRO A 533 18.26 -32.81 23.96
CA PRO A 533 17.10 -32.59 24.83
C PRO A 533 17.42 -31.80 26.11
N THR A 534 18.64 -31.29 26.27
CA THR A 534 19.07 -30.68 27.54
C THR A 534 18.42 -29.33 27.87
N ALA A 535 17.71 -28.73 26.91
CA ALA A 535 17.17 -27.37 27.00
C ALA A 535 18.25 -26.39 27.48
N THR A 536 19.33 -26.28 26.70
CA THR A 536 20.46 -25.39 26.99
C THR A 536 20.61 -24.35 25.90
N VAL A 537 20.66 -23.07 26.28
CA VAL A 537 20.96 -21.98 25.35
C VAL A 537 22.47 -21.86 25.18
N ARG A 538 22.94 -21.90 23.93
CA ARG A 538 24.33 -21.72 23.53
C ARG A 538 24.53 -20.43 22.76
N ALA A 539 25.79 -19.98 22.69
CA ALA A 539 26.19 -18.84 21.88
C ALA A 539 27.59 -19.01 21.28
N ALA A 540 27.78 -18.48 20.07
CA ALA A 540 29.09 -18.29 19.44
C ALA A 540 29.16 -16.92 18.76
N GLY A 541 30.30 -16.25 18.88
CA GLY A 541 30.53 -14.94 18.27
C GLY A 541 31.65 -14.96 17.25
N TYR A 542 31.54 -14.11 16.25
CA TYR A 542 32.39 -14.08 15.07
C TYR A 542 32.76 -12.64 14.72
N ALA A 543 34.05 -12.43 14.40
CA ALA A 543 34.50 -11.19 13.78
C ALA A 543 34.23 -11.19 12.27
N SER A 544 34.17 -12.38 11.67
CA SER A 544 33.76 -12.64 10.28
C SER A 544 33.48 -14.15 10.13
N PRO A 545 32.91 -14.62 9.00
CA PRO A 545 32.68 -16.05 8.81
C PRO A 545 33.94 -16.92 8.97
N ALA A 546 35.12 -16.37 8.66
CA ALA A 546 36.39 -17.08 8.77
C ALA A 546 37.05 -16.96 10.17
N SER A 547 36.52 -16.12 11.06
CA SER A 547 37.16 -15.80 12.34
C SER A 547 36.16 -15.82 13.50
N ARG A 548 36.09 -16.97 14.18
CA ARG A 548 35.32 -17.13 15.42
C ARG A 548 36.02 -16.38 16.57
N ALA A 549 35.32 -15.44 17.19
CA ALA A 549 35.81 -14.64 18.31
C ALA A 549 35.64 -15.36 19.67
N PHE A 550 34.53 -16.10 19.86
CA PHE A 550 34.32 -16.93 21.04
C PHE A 550 33.35 -18.09 20.79
N GLY A 551 33.33 -19.02 21.74
CA GLY A 551 32.34 -20.09 21.83
C GLY A 551 32.62 -21.32 20.95
N PRO A 552 31.71 -22.30 20.95
CA PRO A 552 30.42 -22.27 21.64
C PRO A 552 30.53 -22.18 23.17
N ILE A 553 29.75 -21.31 23.81
CA ILE A 553 29.63 -21.22 25.27
C ILE A 553 28.20 -21.52 25.71
N GLN A 554 28.05 -22.00 26.95
CA GLN A 554 26.74 -22.10 27.60
C GLN A 554 26.30 -20.73 28.13
N VAL A 555 25.15 -20.24 27.65
CA VAL A 555 24.54 -19.00 28.12
C VAL A 555 23.83 -19.25 29.45
N SER A 556 22.90 -20.21 29.45
CA SER A 556 22.07 -20.67 30.57
C SER A 556 21.32 -21.96 30.18
N ALA A 557 20.71 -22.64 31.15
CA ALA A 557 19.57 -23.53 30.88
C ALA A 557 18.35 -22.70 30.45
N GLY A 558 17.58 -23.21 29.49
CA GLY A 558 16.42 -22.57 28.86
C GLY A 558 16.24 -22.96 27.40
N GLU A 559 15.19 -22.41 26.78
CA GLU A 559 14.75 -22.72 25.42
C GLU A 559 14.33 -21.45 24.65
N ARG A 560 14.11 -21.57 23.34
CA ARG A 560 13.61 -20.49 22.46
C ARG A 560 14.40 -19.16 22.61
N PRO A 561 15.73 -19.18 22.36
CA PRO A 561 16.52 -17.98 22.51
C PRO A 561 16.23 -16.95 21.41
N ASP A 562 16.54 -15.69 21.69
CA ASP A 562 16.70 -14.62 20.71
C ASP A 562 17.91 -13.75 21.06
N VAL A 563 18.49 -13.07 20.07
CA VAL A 563 19.71 -12.27 20.23
C VAL A 563 19.65 -10.98 19.43
N ALA A 564 20.14 -9.90 20.02
CA ALA A 564 20.46 -8.63 19.35
C ALA A 564 21.86 -8.17 19.76
N VAL A 565 22.55 -7.43 18.90
CA VAL A 565 23.91 -6.91 19.16
C VAL A 565 23.93 -5.39 19.15
N ASP A 566 24.70 -4.78 20.04
CA ASP A 566 24.91 -3.33 20.06
C ASP A 566 26.12 -2.89 19.22
N GLY A 567 26.36 -1.57 19.17
CA GLY A 567 27.46 -0.97 18.40
C GLY A 567 28.86 -1.38 18.89
N ALA A 568 28.99 -1.91 20.11
CA ALA A 568 30.24 -2.47 20.64
C ALA A 568 30.39 -3.98 20.38
N GLY A 569 29.36 -4.62 19.80
CA GLY A 569 29.32 -6.06 19.55
C GLY A 569 28.95 -6.87 20.81
N THR A 570 28.35 -6.22 21.80
CA THR A 570 27.79 -6.91 22.97
C THR A 570 26.43 -7.49 22.61
N ALA A 571 26.33 -8.82 22.64
CA ALA A 571 25.10 -9.55 22.43
C ALA A 571 24.21 -9.50 23.68
N THR A 572 22.97 -9.04 23.50
CA THR A 572 21.86 -9.23 24.44
C THR A 572 21.11 -10.50 24.03
N VAL A 573 21.22 -11.55 24.83
CA VAL A 573 20.55 -12.84 24.61
C VAL A 573 19.36 -12.94 25.56
N VAL A 574 18.16 -13.20 25.04
CA VAL A 574 16.95 -13.47 25.82
C VAL A 574 16.48 -14.90 25.57
N TRP A 575 15.83 -15.52 26.55
CA TRP A 575 15.32 -16.89 26.42
C TRP A 575 14.20 -17.18 27.41
N GLN A 576 13.47 -18.27 27.14
CA GLN A 576 12.47 -18.81 28.04
C GLN A 576 13.11 -19.78 29.04
N ARG A 577 12.81 -19.59 30.32
CA ARG A 577 13.07 -20.58 31.37
C ARG A 577 11.83 -20.67 32.24
N ALA A 578 10.99 -21.65 31.92
CA ALA A 578 9.64 -21.78 32.44
C ALA A 578 9.57 -21.53 33.97
N PRO A 579 8.67 -20.65 34.43
CA PRO A 579 7.63 -19.96 33.65
C PRO A 579 8.07 -18.61 33.03
N ASP A 580 9.32 -18.19 33.19
CA ASP A 580 9.76 -16.80 33.05
C ASP A 580 10.62 -16.53 31.79
N VAL A 581 10.78 -15.25 31.46
CA VAL A 581 11.74 -14.76 30.46
C VAL A 581 13.00 -14.26 31.16
N TYR A 582 14.17 -14.64 30.65
CA TYR A 582 15.47 -14.20 31.14
C TYR A 582 16.29 -13.52 30.06
N GLY A 583 17.27 -12.71 30.48
CA GLY A 583 18.26 -12.09 29.61
C GLY A 583 19.67 -12.15 30.17
N LYS A 584 20.69 -12.12 29.31
CA LYS A 584 22.13 -12.06 29.64
C LYS A 584 22.83 -11.21 28.58
N ARG A 585 23.86 -10.45 28.97
CA ARG A 585 24.72 -9.74 28.01
C ARG A 585 26.12 -10.30 27.95
N ILE A 586 26.61 -10.53 26.74
CA ILE A 586 27.90 -11.16 26.44
C ILE A 586 28.66 -10.24 25.48
N SER A 587 29.87 -9.83 25.87
CA SER A 587 30.73 -8.97 25.03
C SER A 587 31.17 -9.69 23.75
N ALA A 588 31.71 -8.93 22.80
CA ALA A 588 32.28 -9.46 21.55
C ALA A 588 33.40 -10.50 21.74
N THR A 589 34.01 -10.57 22.93
CA THR A 589 35.04 -11.56 23.29
C THR A 589 34.51 -12.72 24.14
N GLY A 590 33.20 -12.79 24.38
CA GLY A 590 32.57 -13.85 25.17
C GLY A 590 32.52 -13.60 26.69
N ALA A 591 33.05 -12.46 27.19
CA ALA A 591 32.95 -12.13 28.61
C ALA A 591 31.52 -11.70 28.98
N THR A 592 31.05 -12.09 30.17
CA THR A 592 29.71 -11.70 30.67
C THR A 592 29.73 -10.23 31.09
N VAL A 593 28.93 -9.40 30.41
CA VAL A 593 28.73 -7.98 30.72
C VAL A 593 27.61 -7.81 31.75
N ALA A 594 26.54 -8.60 31.61
CA ALA A 594 25.46 -8.69 32.59
C ALA A 594 25.02 -10.15 32.75
N GLY A 595 24.86 -10.60 34.00
CA GLY A 595 24.47 -11.98 34.31
C GLY A 595 23.00 -12.27 33.98
N PRO A 596 22.59 -13.56 34.03
CA PRO A 596 21.20 -13.97 33.83
C PRO A 596 20.24 -13.21 34.75
N THR A 597 19.32 -12.45 34.16
CA THR A 597 18.38 -11.57 34.86
C THR A 597 16.95 -11.87 34.40
N LYS A 598 16.01 -12.01 35.34
CA LYS A 598 14.58 -12.20 35.03
C LYS A 598 14.00 -10.90 34.45
N ILE A 599 13.31 -10.99 33.31
CA ILE A 599 12.81 -9.83 32.54
C ILE A 599 11.33 -9.55 32.79
N ASN A 600 10.47 -10.56 32.87
CA ASN A 600 9.06 -10.35 33.20
C ASN A 600 8.88 -10.06 34.70
N THR A 601 7.81 -9.34 35.04
CA THR A 601 7.48 -8.90 36.40
C THR A 601 6.11 -9.34 36.85
N ASN A 602 5.19 -9.61 35.92
CA ASN A 602 3.87 -10.12 36.25
C ASN A 602 3.91 -11.60 36.68
N ALA A 603 2.81 -12.05 37.27
CA ALA A 603 2.63 -13.41 37.78
C ALA A 603 1.85 -14.32 36.82
N ALA A 604 1.95 -14.06 35.50
CA ALA A 604 1.35 -14.96 34.51
C ALA A 604 1.97 -16.36 34.60
N ALA A 605 1.18 -17.38 34.30
CA ALA A 605 1.59 -18.77 34.51
C ALA A 605 2.62 -19.25 33.47
N GLN A 606 2.71 -18.61 32.32
CA GLN A 606 3.62 -18.89 31.23
C GLN A 606 4.00 -17.62 30.47
N HIS A 607 5.27 -17.56 30.07
CA HIS A 607 5.81 -16.56 29.15
C HIS A 607 6.57 -17.27 28.03
N LEU A 608 6.19 -17.01 26.78
CA LEU A 608 6.68 -17.73 25.61
C LEU A 608 7.22 -16.77 24.53
N ALA A 609 8.06 -17.32 23.65
CA ALA A 609 8.54 -16.68 22.42
C ALA A 609 9.10 -15.25 22.63
N PRO A 610 10.15 -15.08 23.46
CA PRO A 610 10.76 -13.77 23.64
C PRO A 610 11.45 -13.31 22.36
N ALA A 611 11.30 -12.02 22.05
CA ALA A 611 12.00 -11.32 20.98
C ALA A 611 12.73 -10.09 21.54
N VAL A 612 13.92 -9.79 21.02
CA VAL A 612 14.74 -8.66 21.51
C VAL A 612 15.27 -7.79 20.39
N ALA A 613 15.22 -6.47 20.59
CA ALA A 613 15.92 -5.49 19.77
C ALA A 613 16.83 -4.64 20.67
N THR A 614 18.00 -4.24 20.17
CA THR A 614 18.99 -3.46 20.93
C THR A 614 19.50 -2.30 20.10
N THR A 615 19.52 -1.11 20.71
CA THR A 615 20.09 0.11 20.13
C THR A 615 21.62 0.04 20.08
N ALA A 616 22.25 0.93 19.31
CA ALA A 616 23.72 1.00 19.26
C ALA A 616 24.37 1.28 20.63
N SER A 617 23.68 1.97 21.56
CA SER A 617 24.14 2.23 22.93
C SER A 617 23.97 1.04 23.89
N GLY A 618 23.24 0.00 23.48
CA GLY A 618 22.98 -1.18 24.29
C GLY A 618 21.68 -1.15 25.10
N ASP A 619 20.84 -0.11 24.96
CA ASP A 619 19.47 -0.15 25.47
C ASP A 619 18.65 -1.16 24.64
N SER A 620 17.84 -1.98 25.31
CA SER A 620 17.08 -3.05 24.67
C SER A 620 15.58 -2.91 24.90
N VAL A 621 14.79 -3.47 23.99
CA VAL A 621 13.36 -3.73 24.17
C VAL A 621 13.14 -5.23 24.00
N VAL A 622 12.41 -5.84 24.93
CA VAL A 622 12.05 -7.26 24.89
C VAL A 622 10.54 -7.36 24.78
N ALA A 623 10.05 -8.17 23.84
CA ALA A 623 8.65 -8.53 23.66
C ALA A 623 8.43 -10.03 23.91
N TRP A 624 7.28 -10.44 24.45
CA TRP A 624 6.96 -11.85 24.68
C TRP A 624 5.44 -12.06 24.75
N SER A 625 5.00 -13.31 24.61
CA SER A 625 3.60 -13.70 24.85
C SER A 625 3.42 -14.21 26.27
N ASP A 626 2.35 -13.81 26.96
CA ASP A 626 2.01 -14.29 28.30
C ASP A 626 0.54 -14.75 28.39
N ASN A 627 0.26 -15.69 29.29
CA ASN A 627 -1.12 -16.14 29.53
C ASN A 627 -1.71 -15.42 30.75
N VAL A 628 -2.71 -14.58 30.50
CA VAL A 628 -3.37 -13.78 31.54
C VAL A 628 -4.71 -14.42 31.89
N ALA A 629 -4.98 -14.55 33.19
CA ALA A 629 -6.29 -14.99 33.67
C ALA A 629 -7.34 -13.90 33.39
N VAL A 630 -8.50 -14.31 32.89
CA VAL A 630 -9.65 -13.40 32.67
C VAL A 630 -10.77 -13.82 33.60
N THR A 631 -11.44 -12.83 34.21
CA THR A 631 -12.56 -13.04 35.14
C THR A 631 -13.86 -12.53 34.52
N GLY A 632 -14.93 -13.34 34.59
CA GLY A 632 -16.29 -12.88 34.27
C GLY A 632 -16.88 -13.40 32.95
N GLY A 633 -16.46 -14.58 32.47
CA GLY A 633 -17.01 -15.22 31.28
C GLY A 633 -16.60 -16.69 31.13
N ASP A 634 -16.95 -17.32 30.00
CA ASP A 634 -16.59 -18.73 29.69
C ASP A 634 -15.07 -18.94 29.42
N VAL A 635 -14.36 -17.87 29.07
CA VAL A 635 -12.90 -17.87 28.83
C VAL A 635 -12.14 -17.55 30.11
N THR A 636 -11.30 -18.48 30.56
CA THR A 636 -10.56 -18.37 31.83
C THR A 636 -9.12 -17.89 31.67
N THR A 637 -8.52 -18.04 30.48
CA THR A 637 -7.15 -17.59 30.17
C THR A 637 -7.05 -17.09 28.73
N VAL A 638 -6.25 -16.05 28.50
CA VAL A 638 -5.99 -15.47 27.16
C VAL A 638 -4.50 -15.22 26.97
N TRP A 639 -4.01 -15.36 25.74
CA TRP A 639 -2.64 -14.98 25.40
C TRP A 639 -2.58 -13.52 24.98
N ARG A 640 -1.63 -12.78 25.55
CA ARG A 640 -1.34 -11.37 25.24
C ARG A 640 0.11 -11.20 24.89
N VAL A 641 0.42 -10.19 24.10
CA VAL A 641 1.80 -9.77 23.86
C VAL A 641 2.14 -8.58 24.76
N ARG A 642 3.31 -8.63 25.39
CA ARG A 642 3.85 -7.60 26.28
C ARG A 642 5.21 -7.12 25.83
N THR A 643 5.59 -5.94 26.31
CA THR A 643 6.95 -5.42 26.15
C THR A 643 7.52 -4.85 27.44
N ARG A 644 8.85 -4.79 27.50
CA ARG A 644 9.61 -4.07 28.54
C ARG A 644 10.90 -3.50 27.98
N GLY A 645 11.26 -2.30 28.42
CA GLY A 645 12.54 -1.66 28.10
C GLY A 645 13.61 -1.98 29.13
N LEU A 646 14.82 -2.21 28.68
CA LEU A 646 16.00 -2.54 29.49
C LEU A 646 17.17 -1.62 29.17
N THR A 647 17.94 -1.31 30.20
CA THR A 647 19.24 -0.61 30.11
C THR A 647 20.35 -1.61 29.73
N PRO A 648 21.58 -1.14 29.39
CA PRO A 648 22.72 -2.02 29.13
C PRO A 648 23.07 -2.98 30.28
N ALA A 649 22.65 -2.70 31.51
CA ALA A 649 22.84 -3.57 32.67
C ALA A 649 21.67 -4.56 32.92
N LEU A 650 20.71 -4.64 31.99
CA LEU A 650 19.45 -5.38 32.11
C LEU A 650 18.53 -4.89 33.26
N GLY A 651 18.76 -3.68 33.76
CA GLY A 651 17.83 -2.97 34.65
C GLY A 651 16.68 -2.32 33.89
N PRO A 652 15.55 -1.99 34.53
CA PRO A 652 14.38 -1.42 33.87
C PRO A 652 14.68 -0.05 33.26
N ARG A 653 14.28 0.13 32.00
CA ARG A 653 14.25 1.42 31.28
C ARG A 653 12.83 1.98 31.20
N PHE A 654 11.85 1.11 30.93
CA PHE A 654 10.42 1.39 31.11
C PHE A 654 9.71 0.13 31.65
N ALA A 655 8.50 0.31 32.18
CA ALA A 655 7.73 -0.76 32.83
C ALA A 655 7.19 -1.80 31.84
N GLU A 656 6.89 -2.99 32.33
CA GLU A 656 6.20 -4.00 31.53
C GLU A 656 4.76 -3.53 31.18
N GLY A 657 4.35 -3.65 29.92
CA GLY A 657 3.00 -3.28 29.46
C GLY A 657 2.53 -4.06 28.22
N PRO A 658 1.21 -4.14 27.97
CA PRO A 658 0.65 -4.82 26.80
C PRO A 658 0.91 -4.03 25.50
N VAL A 659 0.92 -4.73 24.36
CA VAL A 659 1.08 -4.08 23.05
C VAL A 659 -0.20 -3.50 22.48
N ALA A 660 -1.39 -3.89 22.95
CA ALA A 660 -2.63 -3.34 22.46
C ALA A 660 -3.60 -3.11 23.62
N PHE A 661 -4.40 -2.04 23.51
CA PHE A 661 -5.44 -1.70 24.48
C PHE A 661 -6.80 -1.76 23.79
N GLY A 662 -7.55 -2.84 24.02
CA GLY A 662 -8.97 -2.89 23.69
C GLY A 662 -9.83 -2.29 24.81
N LYS A 663 -11.06 -1.90 24.48
CA LYS A 663 -12.07 -1.23 25.34
C LYS A 663 -12.39 -1.91 26.70
N TYR A 664 -11.84 -3.10 26.99
CA TYR A 664 -12.01 -3.82 28.27
C TYR A 664 -10.73 -4.08 29.09
N ALA A 665 -9.62 -3.36 28.84
CA ALA A 665 -8.54 -3.29 29.83
C ALA A 665 -8.83 -2.20 30.89
N PRO A 666 -8.45 -2.36 32.17
CA PRO A 666 -8.91 -1.49 33.28
C PRO A 666 -8.42 -0.04 33.27
N ASN A 667 -7.66 0.40 32.26
CA ASN A 667 -7.19 1.77 32.12
C ASN A 667 -7.45 2.25 30.70
N THR A 668 -8.50 3.05 30.54
CA THR A 668 -8.84 3.77 29.33
C THR A 668 -7.76 4.80 29.01
N VAL A 669 -6.95 4.53 27.99
CA VAL A 669 -6.29 5.59 27.22
C VAL A 669 -6.72 5.39 25.78
N SER A 670 -7.46 6.37 25.24
CA SER A 670 -7.70 6.51 23.81
C SER A 670 -6.36 6.55 23.09
N ASP A 671 -6.11 5.59 22.22
CA ASP A 671 -4.92 5.62 21.39
C ASP A 671 -5.19 6.50 20.16
N GLY A 672 -4.67 7.72 20.16
CA GLY A 672 -4.92 8.67 19.07
C GLY A 672 -6.40 9.01 18.84
N GLY A 673 -7.29 8.75 19.80
CA GLY A 673 -8.74 8.97 19.65
C GLY A 673 -9.53 7.82 19.02
N LYS A 674 -8.90 6.70 18.65
CA LYS A 674 -9.58 5.53 18.07
C LYS A 674 -10.11 4.56 19.14
N GLU A 675 -11.33 4.08 18.96
CA GLU A 675 -11.86 2.92 19.69
C GLU A 675 -11.57 1.64 18.90
N TYR A 676 -10.75 0.75 19.46
CA TYR A 676 -10.56 -0.59 18.90
C TYR A 676 -11.71 -1.52 19.30
N PRO A 677 -12.09 -2.47 18.42
CA PRO A 677 -13.00 -3.54 18.81
C PRO A 677 -12.48 -4.22 20.08
N PRO A 678 -13.37 -4.63 20.98
CA PRO A 678 -12.95 -5.19 22.23
C PRO A 678 -12.22 -6.51 22.00
N LEU A 679 -11.05 -6.69 22.64
CA LEU A 679 -10.26 -7.93 22.60
C LEU A 679 -10.98 -9.14 23.20
N CYS A 680 -12.15 -8.93 23.81
CA CYS A 680 -13.09 -9.95 24.23
C CYS A 680 -14.53 -9.47 24.00
N GLY A 681 -15.41 -10.32 23.50
CA GLY A 681 -16.83 -9.99 23.29
C GLY A 681 -17.70 -11.24 23.22
N GLU A 682 -19.01 -11.05 23.40
CA GLU A 682 -20.00 -12.11 23.27
C GLU A 682 -20.32 -12.34 21.78
N VAL A 683 -20.00 -13.53 21.28
CA VAL A 683 -20.25 -13.93 19.90
C VAL A 683 -21.16 -15.15 19.89
N ALA A 684 -22.36 -15.00 19.33
CA ALA A 684 -23.37 -16.06 19.33
C ALA A 684 -23.62 -16.65 20.73
N SER A 685 -23.77 -15.78 21.75
CA SER A 685 -23.99 -16.13 23.16
C SER A 685 -22.87 -16.91 23.87
N VAL A 686 -21.63 -16.81 23.34
CA VAL A 686 -20.43 -17.36 23.98
C VAL A 686 -19.38 -16.26 24.07
N ASP A 687 -18.75 -16.12 25.23
CA ASP A 687 -17.62 -15.20 25.39
C ASP A 687 -16.42 -15.69 24.55
N ARG A 688 -15.89 -14.81 23.70
CA ARG A 688 -14.67 -15.07 22.93
C ARG A 688 -13.66 -13.98 23.17
N CYS A 689 -12.38 -14.33 23.18
CA CYS A 689 -11.28 -13.40 23.30
C CYS A 689 -10.25 -13.63 22.19
N ALA A 690 -9.73 -12.53 21.64
CA ALA A 690 -8.62 -12.54 20.71
C ALA A 690 -7.35 -13.05 21.42
N VAL A 691 -6.63 -13.94 20.76
CA VAL A 691 -5.39 -14.55 21.24
C VAL A 691 -4.23 -13.92 20.49
N GLN A 692 -3.29 -13.32 21.22
CA GLN A 692 -2.09 -12.71 20.64
C GLN A 692 -0.87 -13.62 20.81
N GLY A 693 0.01 -13.68 19.81
CA GLY A 693 1.15 -14.58 19.78
C GLY A 693 2.30 -14.10 18.89
N SER A 694 3.41 -14.84 18.95
CA SER A 694 4.54 -14.73 18.00
C SER A 694 5.07 -13.30 17.79
N PRO A 695 5.47 -12.59 18.85
CA PRO A 695 5.90 -11.20 18.72
C PRO A 695 7.26 -11.08 18.02
N SER A 696 7.41 -10.00 17.27
CA SER A 696 8.68 -9.50 16.76
C SER A 696 8.85 -8.03 17.12
N VAL A 697 10.08 -7.58 17.32
CA VAL A 697 10.37 -6.20 17.75
C VAL A 697 11.59 -5.67 17.01
N ALA A 698 11.53 -4.40 16.61
CA ALA A 698 12.69 -3.65 16.15
C ALA A 698 12.75 -2.30 16.85
N VAL A 699 13.97 -1.77 17.01
CA VAL A 699 14.24 -0.48 17.66
C VAL A 699 15.09 0.39 16.74
N ASP A 700 14.77 1.67 16.66
CA ASP A 700 15.59 2.67 15.97
C ASP A 700 16.65 3.27 16.90
N ASP A 701 17.50 4.13 16.35
CA ASP A 701 18.62 4.74 17.07
C ASP A 701 18.20 5.69 18.19
N THR A 702 16.99 6.22 18.08
CA THR A 702 16.40 7.10 19.08
C THR A 702 15.74 6.31 20.22
N GLY A 703 15.72 4.98 20.11
CA GLY A 703 15.10 4.07 21.06
C GLY A 703 13.61 3.85 20.81
N ARG A 704 13.01 4.48 19.79
CA ARG A 704 11.61 4.21 19.39
C ARG A 704 11.54 2.82 18.77
N PHE A 705 10.42 2.15 18.94
CA PHE A 705 10.30 0.75 18.54
C PHE A 705 8.93 0.41 17.99
N VAL A 706 8.89 -0.62 17.14
CA VAL A 706 7.65 -1.21 16.62
C VAL A 706 7.62 -2.68 17.04
N VAL A 707 6.42 -3.13 17.42
CA VAL A 707 6.14 -4.54 17.72
C VAL A 707 5.14 -5.06 16.70
N GLY A 708 5.46 -6.20 16.08
CA GLY A 708 4.53 -6.97 15.26
C GLY A 708 4.10 -8.24 15.99
N TRP A 709 2.86 -8.71 15.79
CA TRP A 709 2.35 -9.94 16.39
C TRP A 709 1.23 -10.56 15.53
N THR A 710 0.90 -11.81 15.82
CA THR A 710 -0.29 -12.48 15.26
C THR A 710 -1.46 -12.38 16.24
N GLU A 711 -2.67 -12.13 15.76
CA GLU A 711 -3.88 -12.03 16.58
C GLU A 711 -5.07 -12.75 15.92
N SER A 712 -5.77 -13.60 16.67
CA SER A 712 -6.93 -14.33 16.17
C SER A 712 -8.16 -13.44 16.01
N ASP A 713 -8.94 -13.61 14.94
CA ASP A 713 -10.28 -13.02 14.84
C ASP A 713 -11.25 -13.64 15.86
N ILE A 714 -12.05 -12.79 16.52
CA ILE A 714 -13.08 -13.21 17.48
C ILE A 714 -14.41 -13.56 16.80
N TRP A 715 -14.67 -13.04 15.60
CA TRP A 715 -15.97 -13.11 14.92
C TRP A 715 -16.10 -14.29 13.96
N ASN A 716 -14.98 -14.88 13.51
CA ASN A 716 -14.98 -16.07 12.66
C ASN A 716 -14.84 -17.38 13.46
N SER A 717 -15.59 -18.42 13.07
CA SER A 717 -15.52 -19.76 13.70
C SER A 717 -14.35 -20.62 13.19
N GLY A 718 -13.72 -20.23 12.08
CA GLY A 718 -12.41 -20.73 11.68
C GLY A 718 -11.35 -19.80 12.27
N ARG A 719 -10.44 -20.32 13.09
CA ARG A 719 -9.37 -19.52 13.71
C ARG A 719 -8.41 -19.05 12.61
N SER A 720 -8.62 -17.88 12.01
CA SER A 720 -7.60 -17.18 11.21
C SER A 720 -6.81 -16.24 12.12
N TYR A 721 -5.48 -16.29 12.02
CA TYR A 721 -4.57 -15.39 12.74
C TYR A 721 -4.10 -14.26 11.86
N GLU A 722 -4.59 -13.05 12.09
CA GLU A 722 -4.19 -11.87 11.34
C GLU A 722 -2.88 -11.27 11.87
N VAL A 723 -2.17 -10.48 11.06
CA VAL A 723 -0.92 -9.82 11.44
C VAL A 723 -1.19 -8.40 11.86
N TYR A 724 -0.72 -8.03 13.05
CA TYR A 724 -0.85 -6.67 13.60
C TYR A 724 0.51 -6.07 13.90
N ALA A 725 0.57 -4.74 13.93
CA ALA A 725 1.73 -4.02 14.44
C ALA A 725 1.33 -2.73 15.18
N ARG A 726 2.23 -2.25 16.05
CA ARG A 726 2.09 -0.99 16.79
C ARG A 726 3.43 -0.34 17.07
N GLY A 727 3.44 0.99 17.06
CA GLY A 727 4.59 1.81 17.33
C GLY A 727 4.61 2.44 18.72
N PHE A 728 5.82 2.62 19.26
CA PHE A 728 6.08 3.13 20.59
C PHE A 728 7.22 4.15 20.60
N ASN A 729 7.11 5.11 21.50
CA ASN A 729 8.20 5.98 21.93
C ASN A 729 9.27 5.18 22.68
N ALA A 730 10.44 5.77 22.83
CA ALA A 730 11.51 5.15 23.59
C ALA A 730 11.08 4.80 25.02
N ASP A 731 10.27 5.61 25.69
CA ASP A 731 9.78 5.37 27.05
C ASP A 731 8.62 4.34 27.14
N GLY A 732 8.22 3.73 26.02
CA GLY A 732 7.10 2.78 25.96
C GLY A 732 5.72 3.41 25.84
N THR A 733 5.62 4.75 25.76
CA THR A 733 4.36 5.43 25.46
C THR A 733 4.01 5.36 23.97
N THR A 734 2.74 5.58 23.60
CA THR A 734 2.28 5.45 22.21
C THR A 734 1.80 6.77 21.61
N THR A 735 1.90 7.86 22.36
CA THR A 735 1.50 9.20 21.91
C THR A 735 2.29 9.60 20.68
N GLY A 736 1.59 9.98 19.61
CA GLY A 736 2.23 10.41 18.36
C GLY A 736 2.96 9.28 17.65
N ARG A 737 2.55 8.01 17.85
CA ARG A 737 3.14 6.82 17.23
C ARG A 737 2.13 6.04 16.39
N PHE A 738 2.68 5.11 15.61
CA PHE A 738 1.90 4.20 14.79
C PHE A 738 0.79 3.55 15.63
N PRO A 739 -0.49 3.75 15.27
CA PRO A 739 -1.58 3.07 15.95
C PRO A 739 -1.45 1.55 15.84
N CYS A 740 -2.19 0.83 16.68
CA CYS A 740 -2.35 -0.61 16.49
C CYS A 740 -3.15 -0.85 15.20
N GLU A 741 -2.60 -1.53 14.21
CA GLU A 741 -3.28 -1.74 12.92
C GLU A 741 -3.10 -3.17 12.40
N ARG A 742 -4.10 -3.67 11.66
CA ARG A 742 -3.99 -4.92 10.90
C ARG A 742 -3.17 -4.66 9.64
N MET A 743 -2.16 -5.50 9.43
CA MET A 743 -1.14 -5.35 8.41
C MET A 743 -1.31 -6.30 7.24
N ASN A 744 -2.27 -7.22 7.26
CA ASN A 744 -2.57 -8.07 6.12
C ASN A 744 -3.89 -7.65 5.44
N PRO A 745 -3.91 -7.61 4.10
CA PRO A 745 -5.09 -7.23 3.32
C PRO A 745 -6.12 -8.37 3.23
N ASN A 746 -5.69 -9.63 3.19
CA ASN A 746 -6.53 -10.81 3.06
C ASN A 746 -6.66 -11.55 4.41
N THR A 747 -7.89 -11.89 4.79
CA THR A 747 -8.18 -12.62 6.04
C THR A 747 -8.45 -14.10 5.78
N ALA A 748 -8.28 -14.57 4.54
CA ALA A 748 -8.37 -15.99 4.21
C ALA A 748 -7.08 -16.71 4.61
N GLY A 749 -7.19 -17.84 5.31
CA GLY A 749 -6.06 -18.63 5.78
C GLY A 749 -5.47 -18.18 7.13
N ASP A 750 -4.40 -18.86 7.57
CA ASP A 750 -3.65 -18.52 8.79
C ASP A 750 -2.42 -17.67 8.43
N GLN A 751 -2.33 -16.45 8.96
CA GLN A 751 -1.16 -15.59 8.78
C GLN A 751 -0.19 -15.74 9.98
N SER A 752 1.12 -15.74 9.71
CA SER A 752 2.11 -16.08 10.74
C SER A 752 3.49 -15.45 10.56
N ALA A 753 4.36 -15.70 11.55
CA ALA A 753 5.80 -15.42 11.49
C ALA A 753 6.17 -13.96 11.18
N THR A 754 5.61 -13.04 11.96
CA THR A 754 5.96 -11.61 11.87
C THR A 754 7.46 -11.38 12.06
N ALA A 755 8.07 -10.57 11.21
CA ALA A 755 9.42 -10.07 11.38
C ALA A 755 9.42 -8.56 11.13
N VAL A 756 9.58 -7.79 12.21
CA VAL A 756 9.79 -6.34 12.16
C VAL A 756 11.27 -6.03 12.17
N THR A 757 11.71 -5.10 11.32
CA THR A 757 13.08 -4.59 11.30
C THR A 757 13.11 -3.08 11.12
N ALA A 758 14.19 -2.41 11.53
CA ALA A 758 14.38 -0.96 11.45
C ALA A 758 15.58 -0.64 10.55
N GLY A 759 15.34 0.12 9.49
CA GLY A 759 16.35 0.70 8.59
C GLY A 759 16.50 2.20 8.81
N GLY A 760 17.30 2.86 7.95
CA GLY A 760 17.52 4.31 8.02
C GLY A 760 16.27 5.10 7.67
N ASP A 761 15.38 4.47 6.91
CA ASP A 761 14.21 5.09 6.30
C ASP A 761 12.90 4.71 7.02
N GLY A 762 12.98 3.88 8.08
CA GLY A 762 11.81 3.48 8.87
C GLY A 762 11.88 2.03 9.33
N PHE A 763 10.71 1.42 9.48
CA PHE A 763 10.48 0.03 9.84
C PHE A 763 9.95 -0.76 8.64
N HIS A 764 10.19 -2.06 8.66
CA HIS A 764 9.70 -3.00 7.65
C HIS A 764 9.11 -4.20 8.38
N LEU A 765 8.00 -4.72 7.88
CA LEU A 765 7.26 -5.84 8.45
C LEU A 765 7.11 -6.89 7.36
N PHE A 766 7.55 -8.09 7.68
CA PHE A 766 7.39 -9.28 6.85
C PHE A 766 6.52 -10.28 7.57
N TYR A 767 5.69 -10.99 6.83
CA TYR A 767 4.81 -12.01 7.37
C TYR A 767 4.42 -13.03 6.30
N ALA A 768 3.97 -14.21 6.72
CA ALA A 768 3.45 -15.24 5.81
C ALA A 768 1.92 -15.14 5.72
N GLU A 769 1.36 -15.17 4.51
CA GLU A 769 -0.08 -15.06 4.21
C GLU A 769 -0.42 -15.83 2.91
N ASP A 770 -1.56 -16.51 2.84
CA ASP A 770 -2.11 -17.09 1.60
C ASP A 770 -2.71 -15.97 0.73
N PHE A 771 -1.81 -15.18 0.14
CA PHE A 771 -2.18 -13.92 -0.52
C PHE A 771 -2.90 -14.17 -1.84
N ASP A 772 -2.50 -15.17 -2.60
CA ASP A 772 -3.11 -15.55 -3.88
C ASP A 772 -4.29 -16.55 -3.75
N VAL A 773 -4.62 -16.95 -2.52
CA VAL A 773 -5.76 -17.82 -2.18
C VAL A 773 -5.63 -19.21 -2.82
N ASN A 774 -4.40 -19.66 -3.03
CA ASN A 774 -4.10 -20.97 -3.60
C ASN A 774 -4.03 -22.09 -2.54
N GLY A 775 -4.14 -21.73 -1.25
CA GLY A 775 -4.05 -22.65 -0.12
C GLY A 775 -2.63 -22.83 0.44
N TYR A 776 -1.66 -22.06 -0.05
CA TYR A 776 -0.25 -22.06 0.33
C TYR A 776 0.16 -20.66 0.79
N ALA A 777 1.10 -20.56 1.74
CA ALA A 777 1.51 -19.25 2.27
C ALA A 777 2.61 -18.63 1.41
N ASP A 778 2.49 -17.33 1.12
CA ASP A 778 3.51 -16.46 0.52
C ASP A 778 4.16 -15.56 1.57
N VAL A 779 5.42 -15.18 1.37
CA VAL A 779 6.04 -14.11 2.17
C VAL A 779 5.67 -12.73 1.62
N VAL A 780 4.90 -11.99 2.42
CA VAL A 780 4.46 -10.62 2.13
C VAL A 780 5.31 -9.62 2.91
N ALA A 781 5.66 -8.51 2.25
CA ALA A 781 6.44 -7.43 2.82
C ALA A 781 5.68 -6.10 2.80
N ARG A 782 5.57 -5.47 3.97
CA ARG A 782 5.23 -4.06 4.13
C ARG A 782 6.48 -3.29 4.53
N THR A 783 7.04 -2.54 3.60
CA THR A 783 8.35 -1.91 3.77
C THR A 783 8.25 -0.40 3.99
N ASN A 784 9.28 0.19 4.60
CA ASN A 784 9.46 1.66 4.73
C ASN A 784 8.30 2.40 5.41
N PHE A 785 7.75 1.81 6.46
CA PHE A 785 6.75 2.44 7.31
C PHE A 785 7.47 3.00 8.55
N THR A 786 7.37 4.28 8.86
CA THR A 786 8.03 4.92 10.03
C THR A 786 7.33 4.56 11.35
N ASN A 787 7.58 5.31 12.43
CA ASN A 787 6.94 5.07 13.73
C ASN A 787 6.50 6.42 14.28
N THR A 788 5.58 7.05 13.59
CA THR A 788 4.89 8.30 13.95
C THR A 788 3.40 8.06 13.84
N ALA A 789 2.60 8.75 14.65
CA ALA A 789 1.18 8.86 14.39
C ALA A 789 1.05 9.58 13.04
N PHE A 790 0.12 9.10 12.22
CA PHE A 790 -0.22 9.75 10.96
C PHE A 790 -0.80 11.13 11.26
#